data_AF-A0A2T5BZH9-F1
#
_entry.id   AF-A0A2T5BZH9-F1
#
_cell.length_a   1.000
_cell.length_b   1.000
_cell.length_c   1.000
_cell.angle_alpha   90.00
_cell.angle_beta   90.00
_cell.angle_gamma   90.00
#
_symmetry.space_group_name_H-M   'P 1'
#
loop_
_entity.id
_entity.type
_entity.pdbx_description
1 polymer ?
#
loop_
_entity_poly.entity_id
_entity_poly.type
_entity_poly.pdbx_seq_one_letter_code
_entity_poly.pdbx_strand_id
1 'polypeptide(L)'
;MIKKSILALLLLACCGFGVSAQRLKGPEAVSYFQAPSNGIEFTKADVYLSNDDVLEAAKKEETKSKISGLGSKLGGLGNMVAGAANSAIDATANLNKMLDAYKDDKGRFGVWSFVPPYVQLPEEVEKRVNVEIFVFNEDDPSPSASMPTTPDKDGYYDIPYYVNCRYKVVDQRGNVLLEENLGVLQGSSKTKDYTPAAPASSLKGSIGAGFAATKKDAASQADALASGDLEDEVPIQYQIGTNAAYNAVRTAVFARYGFGQFFAPIKLAVIKESKESKKMIAPTLAAFEGKKGLLLTKPEKEQVAAFAREMEQVLPAVSSKEKWAVLHNLSVCYAWLEDAAKASDYYQQYTDEIQSTIGKMEYWNKFLNAGMKERMAIQKEMKEKFGSSSLGTAELKQYQEYNNIRYFVNYYPAGANRYQPMLTAINRDLKRFVDFYAVNDLLCQMFEIDFPYQFFPLNDFAGSPKDMRATVVKEGMAPIEYRVKFNSKREIKELAADQVAVADDGSKVKLETRDIMPQYDADNKYTGISTDAGFWAQVVADNTYTGLNAINDPLLKKTYGIANNITKNVGLFGGKASDEKVQLKVDLDGNLYFTGSSSYYRANSFFKEMLNSMGVEAKRVDTRSEFFTKANINEDGVMTSWNWQGDVVTNFGGVLSGRVQRLSAKPMVRSIDFEGADDKGNPTKIDFNFKLDGTMELEEKAKGMAFVNKYIADLNGPLPTISKDTYEFDVNTTWACAFEYDDQGNWVKMKIGPYTAERTFKY
;
A
#
# COMPACT_ATOMS: atom_id res chain seq x y z
N MET A 1 -2.69 62.02 1.83
CA MET A 1 -3.09 61.02 0.82
C MET A 1 -2.52 59.60 1.06
N ILE A 2 -1.53 59.41 1.96
CA ILE A 2 -0.88 58.10 2.24
C ILE A 2 -1.66 57.21 3.23
N LYS A 3 -2.62 57.75 3.99
CA LYS A 3 -3.36 57.01 5.03
C LYS A 3 -4.45 56.06 4.52
N LYS A 4 -4.89 56.14 3.26
CA LYS A 4 -5.95 55.26 2.72
C LYS A 4 -5.41 53.93 2.17
N SER A 5 -4.17 53.89 1.68
CA SER A 5 -3.57 52.65 1.13
C SER A 5 -3.06 51.70 2.22
N ILE A 6 -2.63 52.23 3.37
CA ILE A 6 -2.17 51.44 4.51
C ILE A 6 -3.36 50.81 5.26
N LEU A 7 -4.51 51.49 5.30
CA LEU A 7 -5.73 50.97 5.91
C LEU A 7 -6.34 49.80 5.11
N ALA A 8 -6.17 49.80 3.79
CA ALA A 8 -6.59 48.68 2.93
C ALA A 8 -5.70 47.42 3.11
N LEU A 9 -4.41 47.60 3.40
CA LEU A 9 -3.48 46.52 3.73
C LEU A 9 -3.68 45.97 5.15
N LEU A 10 -4.06 46.83 6.11
CA LEU A 10 -4.36 46.42 7.48
C LEU A 10 -5.74 45.76 7.65
N LEU A 11 -6.73 46.09 6.81
CA LEU A 11 -8.03 45.39 6.82
C LEU A 11 -7.96 43.96 6.24
N LEU A 12 -6.95 43.64 5.43
CA LEU A 12 -6.65 42.27 4.99
C LEU A 12 -6.03 41.42 6.10
N ALA A 13 -5.45 42.04 7.15
CA ALA A 13 -4.75 41.35 8.24
C ALA A 13 -5.64 40.96 9.44
N CYS A 14 -6.92 41.38 9.47
CA CYS A 14 -7.84 41.09 10.58
C CYS A 14 -9.03 40.19 10.21
N CYS A 15 -9.00 39.47 9.08
CA CYS A 15 -10.04 38.49 8.75
C CYS A 15 -9.73 37.09 9.32
N GLY A 16 -9.33 37.04 10.59
CA GLY A 16 -9.36 35.84 11.41
C GLY A 16 -10.68 35.80 12.17
N PHE A 17 -11.44 34.72 11.99
CA PHE A 17 -12.72 34.41 12.64
C PHE A 17 -13.96 35.13 12.09
N GLY A 18 -14.75 34.37 11.33
CA GLY A 18 -16.19 34.61 11.21
C GLY A 18 -16.76 34.40 9.80
N VAL A 19 -17.61 33.38 9.70
CA VAL A 19 -18.69 33.22 8.70
C VAL A 19 -18.31 32.63 7.33
N SER A 20 -18.01 31.32 7.33
CA SER A 20 -18.84 30.34 6.62
C SER A 20 -18.44 28.95 7.09
N ALA A 21 -19.32 28.29 7.84
CA ALA A 21 -19.19 26.88 8.21
C ALA A 21 -18.74 26.05 7.01
N GLN A 22 -17.77 25.16 7.20
CA GLN A 22 -17.28 24.19 6.22
C GLN A 22 -18.50 23.51 5.56
N ARG A 23 -18.80 23.85 4.30
CA ARG A 23 -19.92 23.26 3.56
C ARG A 23 -19.63 21.81 3.18
N LEU A 24 -18.36 21.49 2.99
CA LEU A 24 -17.83 20.16 2.73
C LEU A 24 -17.50 19.48 4.07
N LYS A 25 -18.00 18.25 4.24
CA LYS A 25 -17.73 17.36 5.37
C LYS A 25 -16.98 16.15 4.85
N GLY A 26 -16.06 15.64 5.65
CA GLY A 26 -15.30 14.44 5.31
C GLY A 26 -13.89 14.51 5.87
N PRO A 27 -13.15 13.42 5.73
CA PRO A 27 -11.80 13.31 6.26
C PRO A 27 -10.82 14.08 5.36
N GLU A 28 -9.68 14.50 5.93
CA GLU A 28 -8.60 15.13 5.17
C GLU A 28 -7.80 14.12 4.33
N ALA A 29 -8.03 12.82 4.53
CA ALA A 29 -7.41 11.76 3.75
C ALA A 29 -8.32 10.51 3.68
N VAL A 30 -8.81 10.20 2.48
CA VAL A 30 -9.40 8.89 2.13
C VAL A 30 -8.39 8.14 1.29
N SER A 31 -8.13 6.88 1.66
CA SER A 31 -7.24 6.05 0.88
C SER A 31 -7.96 5.33 -0.26
N TYR A 32 -7.33 5.23 -1.41
CA TYR A 32 -7.81 4.46 -2.54
C TYR A 32 -6.64 3.80 -3.27
N PHE A 33 -6.91 2.65 -3.90
CA PHE A 33 -5.95 1.99 -4.76
C PHE A 33 -6.20 2.42 -6.19
N GLN A 34 -5.19 3.04 -6.80
CA GLN A 34 -5.19 3.43 -8.18
C GLN A 34 -4.59 2.31 -9.01
N ALA A 35 -5.19 2.05 -10.17
CA ALA A 35 -4.65 1.21 -11.23
C ALA A 35 -4.54 2.05 -12.51
N PRO A 36 -3.65 1.73 -13.47
CA PRO A 36 -3.41 2.58 -14.62
C PRO A 36 -4.65 2.71 -15.52
N SER A 37 -5.18 3.92 -15.65
CA SER A 37 -6.40 4.19 -16.44
C SER A 37 -6.27 3.77 -17.90
N ASN A 38 -5.07 3.94 -18.46
CA ASN A 38 -4.80 3.74 -19.89
C ASN A 38 -4.37 2.30 -20.23
N GLY A 39 -4.21 1.43 -19.24
CA GLY A 39 -3.53 0.15 -19.43
C GLY A 39 -2.08 0.20 -18.95
N ILE A 40 -1.45 -0.97 -18.83
CA ILE A 40 -0.02 -1.08 -18.49
C ILE A 40 0.80 -0.78 -19.75
N GLU A 41 1.19 0.47 -19.91
CA GLU A 41 2.07 0.92 -21.01
C GLU A 41 3.55 0.83 -20.64
N PHE A 42 3.86 1.05 -19.35
CA PHE A 42 5.19 1.13 -18.79
C PHE A 42 5.25 0.37 -17.46
N THR A 43 6.39 -0.25 -17.16
CA THR A 43 6.60 -0.93 -15.87
C THR A 43 7.43 -0.10 -14.89
N LYS A 44 8.27 0.82 -15.39
CA LYS A 44 9.11 1.68 -14.54
C LYS A 44 9.24 3.09 -15.12
N ALA A 45 9.60 4.03 -14.25
CA ALA A 45 10.09 5.34 -14.66
C ALA A 45 11.43 5.66 -14.00
N ASP A 46 12.36 6.18 -14.79
CA ASP A 46 13.57 6.82 -14.27
C ASP A 46 13.22 8.30 -13.99
N VAL A 47 13.39 8.72 -12.74
CA VAL A 47 12.90 10.02 -12.27
C VAL A 47 14.07 10.98 -12.11
N TYR A 48 13.95 12.15 -12.73
CA TYR A 48 14.92 13.22 -12.65
C TYR A 48 14.27 14.41 -11.96
N LEU A 49 14.88 14.90 -10.89
CA LEU A 49 14.42 16.07 -10.16
C LEU A 49 15.47 17.16 -10.28
N SER A 50 15.04 18.34 -10.68
CA SER A 50 15.92 19.49 -10.93
C SER A 50 15.26 20.80 -10.52
N ASN A 51 16.07 21.80 -10.24
CA ASN A 51 15.60 23.17 -10.13
C ASN A 51 15.07 23.65 -11.50
N ASP A 52 14.02 24.46 -11.51
CA ASP A 52 13.48 25.05 -12.74
C ASP A 52 14.33 26.25 -13.18
N ASP A 53 15.47 25.97 -13.81
CA ASP A 53 16.42 26.99 -14.26
C ASP A 53 15.80 27.97 -15.27
N VAL A 54 14.80 27.53 -16.03
CA VAL A 54 14.07 28.39 -16.99
C VAL A 54 13.22 29.41 -16.24
N LEU A 55 12.45 28.95 -15.25
CA LEU A 55 11.64 29.85 -14.42
C LEU A 55 12.52 30.76 -13.55
N GLU A 56 13.63 30.23 -13.03
CA GLU A 56 14.61 31.00 -12.26
C GLU A 56 15.27 32.08 -13.15
N ALA A 57 15.72 31.74 -14.35
CA ALA A 57 16.34 32.69 -15.29
C ALA A 57 15.35 33.79 -15.69
N ALA A 58 14.11 33.44 -16.00
CA ALA A 58 13.05 34.40 -16.30
C ALA A 58 12.84 35.39 -15.13
N LYS A 59 12.76 34.89 -13.90
CA LYS A 59 12.63 35.74 -12.69
C LYS A 59 13.88 36.56 -12.40
N LYS A 60 15.09 36.03 -12.66
CA LYS A 60 16.36 36.74 -12.51
C LYS A 60 16.48 37.88 -13.52
N GLU A 61 16.18 37.66 -14.79
CA GLU A 61 16.17 38.69 -15.83
C GLU A 61 15.15 39.78 -15.52
N GLU A 62 13.97 39.39 -15.06
CA GLU A 62 12.94 40.33 -14.66
C GLU A 62 13.40 41.18 -13.45
N THR A 63 14.04 40.57 -12.46
CA THR A 63 14.61 41.27 -11.30
C THR A 63 15.76 42.19 -11.69
N LYS A 64 16.65 41.77 -12.59
CA LYS A 64 17.70 42.61 -13.17
C LYS A 64 17.12 43.79 -13.95
N SER A 65 16.04 43.60 -14.70
CA SER A 65 15.35 44.68 -15.43
C SER A 65 14.69 45.70 -14.49
N LYS A 66 14.22 45.26 -13.32
CA LYS A 66 13.71 46.14 -12.25
C LYS A 66 14.85 46.91 -11.59
N ILE A 67 15.96 46.24 -11.27
CA ILE A 67 17.14 46.85 -10.66
C ILE A 67 17.79 47.85 -11.62
N SER A 68 17.90 47.56 -12.92
CA SER A 68 18.43 48.52 -13.90
C SER A 68 17.49 49.71 -14.11
N GLY A 69 16.17 49.50 -14.02
CA GLY A 69 15.16 50.56 -14.06
C GLY A 69 15.08 51.44 -12.81
N LEU A 70 15.47 50.94 -11.63
CA LEU A 70 15.49 51.65 -10.34
C LEU A 70 16.89 52.13 -9.92
N GLY A 71 17.94 51.49 -10.42
CA GLY A 71 19.33 51.64 -10.02
C GLY A 71 19.97 52.96 -10.45
N SER A 72 19.35 53.71 -11.36
CA SER A 72 19.76 55.08 -11.67
C SER A 72 19.31 56.11 -10.63
N LYS A 73 18.46 55.76 -9.64
CA LYS A 73 17.89 56.73 -8.69
C LYS A 73 18.09 56.44 -7.19
N LEU A 74 18.52 55.26 -6.76
CA LEU A 74 18.54 54.90 -5.32
C LEU A 74 19.73 54.00 -4.94
N GLY A 75 20.92 54.58 -4.81
CA GLY A 75 22.19 53.86 -4.59
C GLY A 75 22.21 52.88 -3.40
N GLY A 76 21.71 53.26 -2.22
CA GLY A 76 21.75 52.39 -1.02
C GLY A 76 20.75 51.22 -1.04
N LEU A 77 19.63 51.36 -1.76
CA LEU A 77 18.63 50.29 -1.92
C LEU A 77 19.12 49.21 -2.90
N GLY A 78 19.93 49.61 -3.89
CA GLY A 78 20.52 48.69 -4.87
C GLY A 78 21.41 47.62 -4.24
N ASN A 79 22.20 47.97 -3.22
CA ASN A 79 23.04 47.01 -2.49
C ASN A 79 22.23 46.03 -1.64
N MET A 80 21.07 46.45 -1.10
CA MET A 80 20.19 45.58 -0.31
C MET A 80 19.44 44.57 -1.20
N VAL A 81 19.02 45.00 -2.39
CA VAL A 81 18.40 44.12 -3.40
C VAL A 81 19.43 43.16 -4.02
N ALA A 82 20.69 43.59 -4.20
CA ALA A 82 21.79 42.71 -4.59
C ALA A 82 22.10 41.65 -3.52
N GLY A 83 22.01 42.00 -2.23
CA GLY A 83 22.13 41.05 -1.12
C GLY A 83 21.04 39.97 -1.11
N ALA A 84 19.78 40.34 -1.35
CA ALA A 84 18.67 39.40 -1.47
C ALA A 84 18.76 38.51 -2.73
N ALA A 85 19.32 39.04 -3.83
CA ALA A 85 19.60 38.25 -5.02
C ALA A 85 20.73 37.24 -4.80
N ASN A 86 21.77 37.60 -4.03
CA ASN A 86 22.86 36.68 -3.69
C ASN A 86 22.40 35.57 -2.72
N SER A 87 21.55 35.86 -1.72
CA SER A 87 21.00 34.82 -0.84
C SER A 87 20.09 33.82 -1.57
N ALA A 88 19.37 34.27 -2.61
CA ALA A 88 18.59 33.36 -3.46
C ALA A 88 19.50 32.47 -4.33
N ILE A 89 20.64 32.99 -4.81
CA ILE A 89 21.63 32.22 -5.57
C ILE A 89 22.29 31.15 -4.69
N ASP A 90 22.62 31.48 -3.44
CA ASP A 90 23.19 30.53 -2.48
C ASP A 90 22.17 29.43 -2.12
N ALA A 91 20.89 29.78 -1.97
CA ALA A 91 19.83 28.81 -1.70
C ALA A 91 19.57 27.85 -2.90
N THR A 92 19.57 28.35 -4.13
CA THR A 92 19.45 27.49 -5.33
C THR A 92 20.68 26.57 -5.48
N ALA A 93 21.88 27.09 -5.26
CA ALA A 93 23.10 26.28 -5.33
C ALA A 93 23.10 25.16 -4.28
N ASN A 94 22.65 25.46 -3.06
CA ASN A 94 22.51 24.46 -2.00
C ASN A 94 21.38 23.45 -2.29
N LEU A 95 20.25 23.89 -2.85
CA LEU A 95 19.19 22.99 -3.31
C LEU A 95 19.72 22.03 -4.39
N ASN A 96 20.46 22.53 -5.38
CA ASN A 96 21.04 21.69 -6.43
C ASN A 96 22.06 20.69 -5.87
N LYS A 97 22.92 21.10 -4.93
CA LYS A 97 23.84 20.18 -4.23
C LYS A 97 23.08 19.10 -3.46
N MET A 98 22.00 19.47 -2.75
CA MET A 98 21.14 18.52 -2.06
C MET A 98 20.53 17.54 -3.05
N LEU A 99 19.95 18.01 -4.15
CA LEU A 99 19.37 17.15 -5.19
C LEU A 99 20.43 16.21 -5.81
N ASP A 100 21.65 16.70 -6.05
CA ASP A 100 22.76 15.91 -6.59
C ASP A 100 23.22 14.80 -5.62
N ALA A 101 23.18 15.04 -4.31
CA ALA A 101 23.50 14.03 -3.30
C ALA A 101 22.52 12.84 -3.31
N TYR A 102 21.28 13.07 -3.75
CA TYR A 102 20.25 12.04 -3.88
C TYR A 102 20.27 11.30 -5.22
N LYS A 103 21.08 11.77 -6.19
CA LYS A 103 21.16 11.13 -7.52
C LYS A 103 22.03 9.87 -7.46
N ASP A 104 21.61 8.85 -8.19
CA ASP A 104 22.42 7.67 -8.41
C ASP A 104 23.53 7.89 -9.47
N ASP A 105 24.29 6.83 -9.74
CA ASP A 105 25.38 6.81 -10.72
C ASP A 105 24.96 7.17 -12.16
N LYS A 106 23.65 7.14 -12.45
CA LYS A 106 23.05 7.50 -13.74
C LYS A 106 22.38 8.89 -13.70
N GLY A 107 22.58 9.64 -12.63
CA GLY A 107 21.98 10.97 -12.44
C GLY A 107 20.48 10.93 -12.12
N ARG A 108 19.91 9.77 -11.79
CA ARG A 108 18.49 9.61 -11.48
C ARG A 108 18.26 9.93 -10.02
N PHE A 109 17.25 10.75 -9.74
CA PHE A 109 16.81 11.04 -8.39
C PHE A 109 16.13 9.81 -7.75
N GLY A 110 15.39 9.03 -8.54
CA GLY A 110 14.78 7.78 -8.10
C GLY A 110 14.28 6.92 -9.25
N VAL A 111 13.82 5.72 -8.92
CA VAL A 111 13.18 4.81 -9.89
C VAL A 111 11.79 4.47 -9.36
N TRP A 112 10.77 4.78 -10.14
CA TRP A 112 9.40 4.40 -9.83
C TRP A 112 9.08 3.06 -10.48
N SER A 113 8.54 2.12 -9.71
CA SER A 113 7.91 0.92 -10.26
C SER A 113 6.43 1.20 -10.43
N PHE A 114 5.95 1.26 -11.67
CA PHE A 114 4.53 1.38 -11.96
C PHE A 114 3.77 0.09 -11.66
N VAL A 115 4.47 -1.04 -11.73
CA VAL A 115 3.92 -2.35 -11.37
C VAL A 115 4.61 -2.82 -10.08
N PRO A 116 3.88 -2.92 -8.96
CA PRO A 116 4.46 -3.34 -7.70
C PRO A 116 4.77 -4.85 -7.73
N PRO A 117 5.70 -5.33 -6.88
CA PRO A 117 6.18 -6.72 -6.92
C PRO A 117 5.11 -7.81 -6.71
N TYR A 118 3.97 -7.44 -6.09
CA TYR A 118 2.83 -8.33 -5.87
C TYR A 118 1.84 -8.35 -7.04
N VAL A 119 2.04 -7.58 -8.11
CA VAL A 119 1.25 -7.67 -9.34
C VAL A 119 2.05 -8.45 -10.38
N GLN A 120 1.50 -9.57 -10.83
CA GLN A 120 2.08 -10.46 -11.83
C GLN A 120 1.54 -10.10 -13.22
N LEU A 121 2.45 -9.93 -14.18
CA LEU A 121 2.10 -9.67 -15.57
C LEU A 121 2.26 -10.95 -16.40
N PRO A 122 1.43 -11.15 -17.44
CA PRO A 122 1.48 -12.36 -18.28
C PRO A 122 2.74 -12.48 -19.15
N GLU A 123 3.41 -11.38 -19.54
CA GLU A 123 4.69 -11.36 -20.30
C GLU A 123 5.52 -10.09 -20.00
N GLU A 124 6.83 -10.10 -20.31
CA GLU A 124 7.75 -8.97 -20.06
C GLU A 124 7.40 -7.71 -20.89
N VAL A 125 6.60 -6.82 -20.32
CA VAL A 125 6.50 -5.43 -20.75
C VAL A 125 7.55 -4.60 -20.00
N GLU A 126 8.86 -4.81 -20.23
CA GLU A 126 9.86 -3.88 -19.67
C GLU A 126 10.00 -2.63 -20.55
N LYS A 127 8.98 -1.77 -20.50
CA LYS A 127 9.03 -0.42 -21.09
C LYS A 127 9.20 0.61 -19.98
N ARG A 128 10.11 1.55 -20.22
CA ARG A 128 10.45 2.62 -19.28
C ARG A 128 10.16 3.99 -19.88
N VAL A 129 9.86 4.95 -19.01
CA VAL A 129 9.79 6.38 -19.35
C VAL A 129 10.71 7.16 -18.44
N ASN A 130 11.07 8.37 -18.85
CA ASN A 130 11.72 9.32 -17.96
C ASN A 130 10.67 10.32 -17.47
N VAL A 131 10.66 10.58 -16.16
CA VAL A 131 9.85 11.63 -15.55
C VAL A 131 10.79 12.74 -15.12
N GLU A 132 10.69 13.88 -15.79
CA GLU A 132 11.48 15.07 -15.46
C GLU A 132 10.61 16.03 -14.65
N ILE A 133 11.01 16.27 -13.41
CA ILE A 133 10.34 17.15 -12.45
C ILE A 133 11.18 18.41 -12.27
N PHE A 134 10.54 19.55 -12.45
CA PHE A 134 11.14 20.87 -12.28
C PHE A 134 10.48 21.55 -11.09
N VAL A 135 11.28 21.89 -10.09
CA VAL A 135 10.82 22.59 -8.88
C VAL A 135 11.47 23.95 -8.77
N PHE A 136 10.72 24.93 -8.26
CA PHE A 136 11.26 26.23 -7.88
C PHE A 136 10.67 26.62 -6.53
N ASN A 137 11.48 26.50 -5.48
CA ASN A 137 11.06 26.88 -4.13
C ASN A 137 11.22 28.39 -3.94
N GLU A 138 10.24 29.00 -3.29
CA GLU A 138 10.24 30.43 -2.98
C GLU A 138 9.70 30.66 -1.57
N ASP A 139 10.00 31.82 -1.00
CA ASP A 139 9.27 32.32 0.15
C ASP A 139 7.82 32.61 -0.27
N ASP A 140 6.86 32.14 0.53
CA ASP A 140 5.45 32.43 0.29
C ASP A 140 5.23 33.96 0.38
N PRO A 141 4.74 34.61 -0.69
CA PRO A 141 4.55 36.06 -0.71
C PRO A 141 3.38 36.54 0.17
N SER A 142 2.66 35.62 0.82
CA SER A 142 1.49 35.90 1.65
C SER A 142 1.91 36.45 3.03
N PRO A 143 1.31 37.56 3.52
CA PRO A 143 1.61 38.15 4.83
C PRO A 143 1.40 37.23 6.04
N SER A 144 0.67 36.13 5.87
CA SER A 144 0.34 35.14 6.91
C SER A 144 1.33 33.96 6.98
N ALA A 145 2.28 33.86 6.06
CA ALA A 145 3.20 32.72 5.95
C ALA A 145 4.45 32.88 6.83
N SER A 146 4.26 33.20 8.11
CA SER A 146 5.36 33.28 9.06
C SER A 146 5.81 31.89 9.50
N MET A 147 7.11 31.64 9.56
CA MET A 147 7.67 30.42 10.16
C MET A 147 7.25 30.30 11.64
N PRO A 148 6.88 29.09 12.11
CA PRO A 148 6.43 28.90 13.48
C PRO A 148 7.56 29.16 14.47
N THR A 149 7.27 29.77 15.61
CA THR A 149 8.26 30.04 16.67
C THR A 149 8.12 29.11 17.87
N THR A 150 7.03 28.35 17.95
CA THR A 150 6.74 27.43 19.05
C THR A 150 6.23 26.09 18.51
N PRO A 151 6.70 24.95 19.05
CA PRO A 151 6.17 23.65 18.69
C PRO A 151 4.79 23.40 19.31
N ASP A 152 4.07 22.43 18.79
CA ASP A 152 2.87 21.89 19.42
C ASP A 152 3.20 21.04 20.66
N LYS A 153 2.16 20.53 21.32
CA LYS A 153 2.27 19.73 22.55
C LYS A 153 3.14 18.47 22.41
N ASP A 154 3.29 17.95 21.19
CA ASP A 154 4.02 16.71 20.88
C ASP A 154 5.43 17.01 20.31
N GLY A 155 5.82 18.29 20.29
CA GLY A 155 7.13 18.78 19.88
C GLY A 155 7.24 19.11 18.38
N TYR A 156 6.14 19.12 17.62
CA TYR A 156 6.17 19.37 16.18
C TYR A 156 5.98 20.86 15.84
N TYR A 157 6.74 21.34 14.86
CA TYR A 157 6.54 22.64 14.22
C TYR A 157 5.75 22.47 12.93
N ASP A 158 4.76 23.33 12.69
CA ASP A 158 3.97 23.35 11.47
C ASP A 158 4.61 24.31 10.45
N ILE A 159 5.43 23.76 9.56
CA ILE A 159 6.27 24.54 8.64
C ILE A 159 5.51 24.79 7.33
N PRO A 160 5.25 26.06 6.96
CA PRO A 160 4.66 26.37 5.66
C PRO A 160 5.66 26.10 4.52
N TYR A 161 5.16 25.70 3.36
CA TYR A 161 5.95 25.53 2.14
C TYR A 161 5.27 26.19 0.93
N TYR A 162 6.08 26.59 -0.04
CA TYR A 162 5.64 27.21 -1.28
C TYR A 162 6.59 26.83 -2.43
N VAL A 163 6.10 26.07 -3.40
CA VAL A 163 6.92 25.52 -4.48
C VAL A 163 6.16 25.57 -5.81
N ASN A 164 6.80 26.08 -6.85
CA ASN A 164 6.29 25.94 -8.22
C ASN A 164 6.74 24.58 -8.76
N CYS A 165 5.81 23.85 -9.39
CA CYS A 165 6.09 22.53 -9.95
C CYS A 165 5.51 22.37 -11.35
N ARG A 166 6.36 21.93 -12.27
CA ARG A 166 5.96 21.38 -13.56
C ARG A 166 6.71 20.09 -13.83
N TYR A 167 6.15 19.23 -14.66
CA TYR A 167 6.78 17.98 -15.03
C TYR A 167 6.47 17.61 -16.48
N LYS A 168 7.32 16.76 -17.03
CA LYS A 168 7.03 16.07 -18.29
C LYS A 168 7.42 14.60 -18.19
N VAL A 169 6.72 13.79 -18.97
CA VAL A 169 6.99 12.36 -19.15
C VAL A 169 7.46 12.20 -20.59
N VAL A 170 8.64 11.61 -20.77
CA VAL A 170 9.21 11.34 -22.08
C VAL A 170 9.47 9.85 -22.25
N ASP A 171 9.36 9.36 -23.49
CA ASP A 171 9.80 8.01 -23.82
C ASP A 171 11.35 7.93 -23.84
N GLN A 172 11.89 6.72 -24.00
CA GLN A 172 13.35 6.50 -24.10
C GLN A 172 14.00 7.15 -25.33
N ARG A 173 13.21 7.65 -26.29
CA ARG A 173 13.68 8.37 -27.48
C ARG A 173 13.64 9.89 -27.28
N GLY A 174 13.13 10.37 -26.14
CA GLY A 174 12.99 11.78 -25.82
C GLY A 174 11.70 12.43 -26.34
N ASN A 175 10.74 11.65 -26.84
CA ASN A 175 9.44 12.19 -27.25
C ASN A 175 8.60 12.49 -26.02
N VAL A 176 8.03 13.70 -25.96
CA VAL A 176 7.12 14.11 -24.88
C VAL A 176 5.79 13.38 -25.03
N LEU A 177 5.46 12.56 -24.02
CA LEU A 177 4.19 11.85 -23.90
C LEU A 177 3.16 12.68 -23.12
N LEU A 178 3.65 13.42 -22.13
CA LEU A 178 2.84 14.26 -21.26
C LEU A 178 3.69 15.44 -20.77
N GLU A 179 3.11 16.63 -20.72
CA GLU A 179 3.69 17.80 -20.06
C GLU A 179 2.57 18.53 -19.32
N GLU A 180 2.78 18.77 -18.02
CA GLU A 180 1.82 19.48 -17.19
C GLU A 180 2.53 20.46 -16.26
N ASN A 181 1.89 21.61 -16.07
CA ASN A 181 2.28 22.59 -15.07
C ASN A 181 1.28 22.51 -13.91
N LEU A 182 1.75 22.05 -12.75
CA LEU A 182 0.93 21.97 -11.54
C LEU A 182 0.78 23.34 -10.86
N GLY A 183 1.56 24.33 -11.31
CA GLY A 183 1.60 25.67 -10.75
C GLY A 183 2.23 25.67 -9.38
N VAL A 184 1.73 26.56 -8.51
CA VAL A 184 2.21 26.68 -7.15
C VAL A 184 1.50 25.67 -6.25
N LEU A 185 2.28 24.82 -5.61
CA LEU A 185 1.86 23.97 -4.50
C LEU A 185 2.24 24.66 -3.19
N GLN A 186 1.27 24.83 -2.30
CA GLN A 186 1.46 25.48 -1.00
C GLN A 186 0.67 24.76 0.08
N GLY A 187 1.18 24.78 1.31
CA GLY A 187 0.59 24.11 2.45
C GLY A 187 1.51 24.21 3.66
N SER A 188 1.30 23.34 4.66
CA SER A 188 2.19 23.20 5.79
C SER A 188 2.43 21.73 6.12
N SER A 189 3.58 21.42 6.71
CA SER A 189 3.93 20.07 7.16
C SER A 189 4.52 20.12 8.56
N LYS A 190 4.12 19.13 9.38
CA LYS A 190 4.62 19.00 10.75
C LYS A 190 5.98 18.30 10.76
N THR A 191 6.97 18.91 11.39
CA THR A 191 8.29 18.30 11.60
C THR A 191 8.87 18.63 12.97
N LYS A 192 9.69 17.72 13.51
CA LYS A 192 10.51 17.97 14.71
C LYS A 192 11.87 18.55 14.35
N ASP A 193 12.27 18.45 13.09
CA ASP A 193 13.59 18.76 12.58
C ASP A 193 13.72 20.25 12.19
N TYR A 194 13.08 21.13 12.98
CA TYR A 194 13.13 22.57 12.79
C TYR A 194 13.62 23.26 14.07
N THR A 195 14.62 24.12 13.91
CA THR A 195 15.10 25.01 14.97
C THR A 195 14.66 26.44 14.68
N PRO A 196 13.77 27.05 15.49
CA PRO A 196 13.36 28.44 15.28
C PRO A 196 14.53 29.40 15.49
N ALA A 197 14.57 30.46 14.68
CA ALA A 197 15.55 31.54 14.86
C ALA A 197 15.38 32.18 16.25
N ALA A 198 16.49 32.44 16.94
CA ALA A 198 16.46 33.07 18.27
C ALA A 198 15.70 34.42 18.18
N PRO A 199 14.79 34.73 19.13
CA PRO A 199 14.05 35.97 19.10
C PRO A 199 15.03 37.15 19.12
N ALA A 200 14.87 38.09 18.19
CA ALA A 200 15.66 39.31 18.16
C ALA A 200 15.46 40.05 19.49
N SER A 201 16.46 39.98 20.38
CA SER A 201 16.43 40.74 21.61
C SER A 201 16.46 42.21 21.25
N SER A 202 15.52 42.94 21.83
CA SER A 202 15.35 44.38 21.69
C SER A 202 16.63 45.12 22.10
N LEU A 203 17.50 45.46 21.15
CA LEU A 203 18.61 46.39 21.38
C LEU A 203 18.66 47.44 20.28
N LYS A 204 18.30 48.65 20.72
CA LYS A 204 18.37 49.92 20.01
C LYS A 204 19.73 50.10 19.34
N GLY A 205 19.70 50.41 18.05
CA GLY A 205 20.62 51.35 17.42
C GLY A 205 22.10 50.96 17.39
N SER A 206 22.48 50.07 16.47
CA SER A 206 23.71 50.26 15.69
C SER A 206 23.61 49.51 14.36
N ILE A 207 23.75 50.26 13.28
CA ILE A 207 23.93 49.75 11.93
C ILE A 207 25.32 49.09 11.92
N GLY A 208 25.37 47.78 12.08
CA GLY A 208 26.63 47.03 12.11
C GLY A 208 26.57 45.68 12.85
N ALA A 209 25.55 45.43 13.67
CA ALA A 209 25.48 44.21 14.49
C ALA A 209 24.72 43.03 13.85
N GLY A 210 24.30 43.13 12.58
CA GLY A 210 23.57 42.07 11.87
C GLY A 210 24.42 40.94 11.26
N PHE A 211 25.75 40.99 11.42
CA PHE A 211 26.68 40.05 10.75
C PHE A 211 27.54 39.22 11.71
N ALA A 212 27.24 39.20 13.02
CA ALA A 212 28.12 38.58 14.02
C ALA A 212 27.62 37.25 14.62
N ALA A 213 26.45 36.73 14.23
CA ALA A 213 25.87 35.50 14.81
C ALA A 213 26.01 34.24 13.94
N THR A 214 26.85 34.26 12.91
CA THR A 214 27.31 33.05 12.19
C THR A 214 28.83 32.94 12.30
N LYS A 215 29.30 32.65 13.51
CA LYS A 215 30.58 31.98 13.74
C LYS A 215 30.34 30.81 14.69
N LYS A 216 29.60 29.82 14.21
CA LYS A 216 29.87 28.42 14.59
C LYS A 216 31.04 27.97 13.72
N ASP A 217 31.96 27.25 14.35
CA ASP A 217 33.34 27.04 13.92
C ASP A 217 33.48 26.55 12.47
N ALA A 218 34.40 27.19 11.73
CA ALA A 218 34.85 26.74 10.41
C ALA A 218 35.42 25.30 10.42
N ALA A 219 35.75 24.76 11.59
CA ALA A 219 36.12 23.35 11.78
C ALA A 219 34.90 22.41 11.72
N SER A 220 33.74 22.82 12.26
CA SER A 220 32.50 22.02 12.18
C SER A 220 31.88 22.00 10.78
N GLN A 221 32.09 23.06 10.00
CA GLN A 221 31.70 23.10 8.59
C GLN A 221 32.61 22.25 7.69
N ALA A 222 33.88 22.06 8.07
CA ALA A 222 34.80 21.17 7.36
C ALA A 222 34.51 19.69 7.66
N ASP A 223 34.11 19.36 8.90
CA ASP A 223 33.67 18.00 9.27
C ASP A 223 32.29 17.65 8.66
N ALA A 224 31.36 18.60 8.57
CA ALA A 224 30.06 18.40 7.87
C ALA A 224 30.23 18.24 6.35
N LEU A 225 31.19 18.94 5.74
CA LEU A 225 31.60 18.73 4.34
C LEU A 225 32.20 17.34 4.09
N ALA A 226 32.77 16.71 5.12
CA ALA A 226 33.37 15.38 5.07
C ALA A 226 32.39 14.25 5.47
N SER A 227 31.31 14.57 6.19
CA SER A 227 30.29 13.60 6.64
C SER A 227 29.06 13.47 5.73
N GLY A 228 28.83 14.43 4.82
CA GLY A 228 27.73 14.34 3.85
C GLY A 228 26.36 14.81 4.37
N ASP A 229 26.29 15.49 5.51
CA ASP A 229 25.05 16.07 6.05
C ASP A 229 24.72 17.41 5.36
N LEU A 230 24.28 17.32 4.09
CA LEU A 230 23.89 18.47 3.25
C LEU A 230 22.47 19.00 3.55
N GLU A 231 21.68 18.28 4.36
CA GLU A 231 20.30 18.67 4.69
C GLU A 231 20.23 19.89 5.61
N ASP A 232 21.25 20.14 6.42
CA ASP A 232 21.28 21.29 7.34
C ASP A 232 21.53 22.65 6.65
N GLU A 233 21.95 22.66 5.37
CA GLU A 233 22.24 23.88 4.59
C GLU A 233 21.07 24.34 3.69
N VAL A 234 20.04 23.52 3.50
CA VAL A 234 18.83 23.85 2.74
C VAL A 234 17.69 24.17 3.71
N PRO A 235 17.01 25.32 3.59
CA PRO A 235 15.89 25.65 4.46
C PRO A 235 14.84 24.52 4.47
N ILE A 236 14.40 24.10 5.66
CA ILE A 236 13.49 22.94 5.82
C ILE A 236 12.20 23.08 5.01
N GLN A 237 11.70 24.32 4.83
CA GLN A 237 10.52 24.59 4.01
C GLN A 237 10.73 24.24 2.52
N TYR A 238 11.95 24.35 2.01
CA TYR A 238 12.29 23.99 0.63
C TYR A 238 12.41 22.47 0.47
N GLN A 239 12.88 21.76 1.50
CA GLN A 239 12.88 20.29 1.51
C GLN A 239 11.44 19.76 1.52
N ILE A 240 10.60 20.31 2.41
CA ILE A 240 9.17 20.00 2.50
C ILE A 240 8.46 20.31 1.17
N GLY A 241 8.69 21.49 0.59
CA GLY A 241 8.13 21.89 -0.70
C GLY A 241 8.55 20.94 -1.82
N THR A 242 9.84 20.65 -1.93
CA THR A 242 10.37 19.71 -2.93
C THR A 242 9.74 18.32 -2.80
N ASN A 243 9.57 17.82 -1.57
CA ASN A 243 8.89 16.55 -1.31
C ASN A 243 7.39 16.59 -1.68
N ALA A 244 6.70 17.70 -1.38
CA ALA A 244 5.32 17.90 -1.78
C ALA A 244 5.16 17.89 -3.31
N ALA A 245 6.07 18.54 -4.04
CA ALA A 245 6.11 18.53 -5.50
C ALA A 245 6.37 17.12 -6.07
N TYR A 246 7.37 16.42 -5.55
CA TYR A 246 7.68 15.04 -5.95
C TYR A 246 6.47 14.10 -5.78
N ASN A 247 5.77 14.17 -4.64
CA ASN A 247 4.58 13.35 -4.37
C ASN A 247 3.36 13.75 -5.21
N ALA A 248 3.19 15.04 -5.50
CA ALA A 248 2.13 15.53 -6.38
C ALA A 248 2.33 15.01 -7.81
N VAL A 249 3.56 15.08 -8.36
CA VAL A 249 3.87 14.50 -9.67
C VAL A 249 3.71 12.99 -9.65
N ARG A 250 4.19 12.30 -8.61
CA ARG A 250 4.02 10.85 -8.46
C ARG A 250 2.54 10.47 -8.57
N THR A 251 1.67 11.16 -7.83
CA THR A 251 0.22 10.92 -7.86
C THR A 251 -0.34 11.13 -9.27
N ALA A 252 0.04 12.22 -9.94
CA ALA A 252 -0.41 12.54 -11.29
C ALA A 252 0.01 11.50 -12.34
N VAL A 253 1.27 11.06 -12.29
CA VAL A 253 1.83 10.08 -13.24
C VAL A 253 1.27 8.67 -12.97
N PHE A 254 1.21 8.24 -11.70
CA PHE A 254 0.67 6.93 -11.35
C PHE A 254 -0.83 6.83 -11.63
N ALA A 255 -1.60 7.91 -11.47
CA ALA A 255 -3.00 7.93 -11.86
C ALA A 255 -3.22 7.41 -13.30
N ARG A 256 -2.29 7.73 -14.20
CA ARG A 256 -2.34 7.33 -15.60
C ARG A 256 -1.69 5.97 -15.86
N TYR A 257 -0.50 5.76 -15.31
CA TYR A 257 0.42 4.70 -15.76
C TYR A 257 0.77 3.64 -14.71
N GLY A 258 0.41 3.82 -13.44
CA GLY A 258 0.88 2.95 -12.36
C GLY A 258 -0.21 2.43 -11.43
N PHE A 259 0.16 1.39 -10.69
CA PHE A 259 -0.57 0.91 -9.53
C PHE A 259 -0.01 1.57 -8.27
N GLY A 260 -0.88 1.93 -7.33
CA GLY A 260 -0.44 2.44 -6.04
C GLY A 260 -1.58 2.81 -5.11
N GLN A 261 -1.29 2.81 -3.80
CA GLN A 261 -2.20 3.35 -2.81
C GLN A 261 -1.95 4.85 -2.64
N PHE A 262 -3.00 5.66 -2.83
CA PHE A 262 -2.97 7.11 -2.69
C PHE A 262 -3.96 7.58 -1.63
N PHE A 263 -3.82 8.84 -1.25
CA PHE A 263 -4.70 9.51 -0.31
C PHE A 263 -5.19 10.81 -0.96
N ALA A 264 -6.50 11.05 -0.87
CA ALA A 264 -7.09 12.30 -1.31
C ALA A 264 -8.12 12.79 -0.27
N PRO A 265 -8.24 14.10 -0.03
CA PRO A 265 -9.30 14.64 0.82
C PRO A 265 -10.65 14.56 0.08
N ILE A 266 -11.32 13.42 0.20
CA ILE A 266 -12.62 13.18 -0.44
C ILE A 266 -13.73 13.63 0.52
N LYS A 267 -14.26 14.84 0.27
CA LYS A 267 -15.32 15.46 1.08
C LYS A 267 -16.63 15.54 0.29
N LEU A 268 -17.75 15.53 1.00
CA LEU A 268 -19.10 15.70 0.46
C LEU A 268 -19.75 16.99 0.98
N ALA A 269 -20.36 17.74 0.08
CA ALA A 269 -20.98 19.02 0.38
C ALA A 269 -22.41 18.84 0.88
N VAL A 270 -22.75 19.60 1.93
CA VAL A 270 -24.12 19.73 2.42
C VAL A 270 -24.91 20.67 1.51
N ILE A 271 -25.97 20.14 0.88
CA ILE A 271 -26.89 20.92 0.06
C ILE A 271 -28.03 21.44 0.93
N LYS A 272 -28.30 22.75 0.93
CA LYS A 272 -29.28 23.32 1.87
C LYS A 272 -30.71 22.98 1.49
N GLU A 273 -30.97 22.95 0.19
CA GLU A 273 -32.25 22.75 -0.46
C GLU A 273 -32.74 21.29 -0.35
N SER A 274 -31.88 20.33 0.02
CA SER A 274 -32.27 18.93 0.30
C SER A 274 -31.99 18.55 1.75
N LYS A 275 -33.07 18.31 2.52
CA LYS A 275 -32.98 17.75 3.88
C LYS A 275 -32.49 16.30 3.86
N GLU A 276 -32.78 15.57 2.80
CA GLU A 276 -32.41 14.16 2.70
C GLU A 276 -30.92 13.99 2.47
N SER A 277 -30.32 14.82 1.60
CA SER A 277 -28.87 14.87 1.40
C SER A 277 -28.08 15.01 2.71
N LYS A 278 -28.57 15.85 3.64
CA LYS A 278 -27.94 16.06 4.95
C LYS A 278 -27.89 14.79 5.80
N LYS A 279 -28.92 13.96 5.74
CA LYS A 279 -28.97 12.69 6.48
C LYS A 279 -28.08 11.63 5.85
N MET A 280 -27.98 11.63 4.53
CA MET A 280 -27.24 10.63 3.77
C MET A 280 -25.72 10.87 3.76
N ILE A 281 -25.23 12.10 3.97
CA ILE A 281 -23.79 12.41 3.95
C ILE A 281 -22.98 11.58 4.95
N ALA A 282 -23.39 11.52 6.23
CA ALA A 282 -22.60 10.81 7.24
C ALA A 282 -22.51 9.30 6.95
N PRO A 283 -23.61 8.60 6.61
CA PRO A 283 -23.53 7.25 6.09
C PRO A 283 -22.60 7.16 4.87
N THR A 284 -22.76 7.99 3.84
CA THR A 284 -21.95 7.89 2.61
C THR A 284 -20.46 8.11 2.87
N LEU A 285 -20.10 9.06 3.73
CA LEU A 285 -18.71 9.26 4.16
C LEU A 285 -18.17 8.07 4.94
N ALA A 286 -19.00 7.42 5.77
CA ALA A 286 -18.60 6.20 6.48
C ALA A 286 -18.25 5.05 5.52
N ALA A 287 -18.89 4.97 4.35
CA ALA A 287 -18.52 4.01 3.30
C ALA A 287 -17.13 4.33 2.69
N PHE A 288 -16.71 5.60 2.68
CA PHE A 288 -15.38 5.99 2.20
C PHE A 288 -14.30 5.81 3.27
N GLU A 289 -14.58 6.19 4.51
CA GLU A 289 -13.67 6.15 5.66
C GLU A 289 -13.46 4.73 6.21
N GLY A 290 -14.55 3.96 6.30
CA GLY A 290 -14.60 2.68 7.00
C GLY A 290 -14.34 1.45 6.13
N LYS A 291 -14.06 1.64 4.82
CA LYS A 291 -13.84 0.51 3.93
C LYS A 291 -12.64 -0.32 4.39
N LYS A 292 -12.86 -1.61 4.61
CA LYS A 292 -11.79 -2.55 5.00
C LYS A 292 -10.94 -2.97 3.79
N GLY A 293 -11.48 -2.83 2.59
CA GLY A 293 -10.85 -3.15 1.33
C GLY A 293 -10.37 -1.93 0.52
N LEU A 294 -9.81 -2.18 -0.66
CA LEU A 294 -9.36 -1.18 -1.61
C LEU A 294 -10.52 -0.55 -2.43
N LEU A 295 -11.58 -1.33 -2.68
CA LEU A 295 -12.81 -0.94 -3.38
C LEU A 295 -14.00 -0.93 -2.41
N LEU A 296 -15.08 -0.25 -2.83
CA LEU A 296 -16.36 -0.35 -2.14
C LEU A 296 -16.99 -1.73 -2.38
N THR A 297 -17.46 -2.35 -1.30
CA THR A 297 -18.32 -3.53 -1.32
C THR A 297 -19.67 -3.22 -1.96
N LYS A 298 -20.41 -4.27 -2.36
CA LYS A 298 -21.75 -4.10 -2.94
C LYS A 298 -22.70 -3.28 -2.05
N PRO A 299 -22.82 -3.53 -0.73
CA PRO A 299 -23.66 -2.71 0.15
C PRO A 299 -23.19 -1.23 0.22
N GLU A 300 -21.88 -1.00 0.25
CA GLU A 300 -21.32 0.36 0.24
C GLU A 300 -21.65 1.08 -1.09
N LYS A 301 -21.54 0.40 -2.24
CA LYS A 301 -21.91 0.94 -3.55
C LYS A 301 -23.40 1.29 -3.62
N GLU A 302 -24.28 0.43 -3.11
CA GLU A 302 -25.73 0.71 -3.08
C GLU A 302 -26.04 1.99 -2.28
N GLN A 303 -25.34 2.19 -1.18
CA GLN A 303 -25.47 3.37 -0.33
C GLN A 303 -24.97 4.65 -1.04
N VAL A 304 -23.81 4.59 -1.70
CA VAL A 304 -23.28 5.71 -2.50
C VAL A 304 -24.19 6.01 -3.68
N ALA A 305 -24.73 5.00 -4.35
CA ALA A 305 -25.66 5.14 -5.47
C ALA A 305 -27.00 5.76 -5.04
N ALA A 306 -27.48 5.48 -3.83
CA ALA A 306 -28.66 6.17 -3.28
C ALA A 306 -28.40 7.68 -3.12
N PHE A 307 -27.24 8.07 -2.60
CA PHE A 307 -26.88 9.48 -2.46
C PHE A 307 -26.65 10.18 -3.81
N ALA A 308 -26.00 9.52 -4.76
CA ALA A 308 -25.81 10.05 -6.11
C ALA A 308 -27.16 10.33 -6.81
N ARG A 309 -28.13 9.42 -6.71
CA ARG A 309 -29.48 9.61 -7.27
C ARG A 309 -30.21 10.79 -6.64
N GLU A 310 -30.11 10.98 -5.32
CA GLU A 310 -30.65 12.17 -4.65
C GLU A 310 -30.00 13.46 -5.18
N MET A 311 -28.68 13.47 -5.41
CA MET A 311 -27.99 14.63 -5.98
C MET A 311 -28.41 14.92 -7.42
N GLU A 312 -28.60 13.90 -8.26
CA GLU A 312 -29.14 14.08 -9.62
C GLU A 312 -30.55 14.70 -9.60
N GLN A 313 -31.40 14.30 -8.66
CA GLN A 313 -32.75 14.85 -8.52
C GLN A 313 -32.75 16.30 -8.06
N VAL A 314 -31.79 16.69 -7.21
CA VAL A 314 -31.68 18.06 -6.67
C VAL A 314 -31.03 19.02 -7.66
N LEU A 315 -30.15 18.53 -8.54
CA LEU A 315 -29.36 19.35 -9.47
C LEU A 315 -30.18 20.35 -10.32
N PRO A 316 -31.37 20.02 -10.86
CA PRO A 316 -32.15 20.99 -11.66
C PRO A 316 -32.77 22.13 -10.83
N ALA A 317 -32.97 21.93 -9.53
CA ALA A 317 -33.69 22.86 -8.64
C ALA A 317 -32.77 23.63 -7.68
N VAL A 318 -31.47 23.31 -7.67
CA VAL A 318 -30.49 23.92 -6.77
C VAL A 318 -30.12 25.34 -7.22
N SER A 319 -29.87 26.23 -6.26
CA SER A 319 -29.40 27.58 -6.58
C SER A 319 -28.04 27.57 -7.29
N SER A 320 -27.77 28.58 -8.14
CA SER A 320 -26.45 28.72 -8.82
C SER A 320 -25.27 28.75 -7.83
N LYS A 321 -25.50 29.16 -6.58
CA LYS A 321 -24.46 29.17 -5.53
C LYS A 321 -24.11 27.79 -4.99
N GLU A 322 -24.99 26.79 -5.16
CA GLU A 322 -24.83 25.43 -4.65
C GLU A 322 -24.70 24.39 -5.77
N LYS A 323 -24.94 24.76 -7.03
CA LYS A 323 -24.81 23.88 -8.19
C LYS A 323 -23.43 23.21 -8.29
N TRP A 324 -22.35 23.97 -8.13
CA TRP A 324 -20.99 23.42 -8.13
C TRP A 324 -20.78 22.35 -7.06
N ALA A 325 -21.43 22.48 -5.90
CA ALA A 325 -21.31 21.55 -4.78
C ALA A 325 -22.07 20.24 -5.05
N VAL A 326 -23.20 20.30 -5.77
CA VAL A 326 -23.90 19.11 -6.26
C VAL A 326 -23.05 18.39 -7.31
N LEU A 327 -22.45 19.11 -8.25
CA LEU A 327 -21.57 18.54 -9.28
C LEU A 327 -20.31 17.91 -8.67
N HIS A 328 -19.71 18.56 -7.66
CA HIS A 328 -18.65 17.98 -6.83
C HIS A 328 -19.08 16.64 -6.23
N ASN A 329 -20.23 16.60 -5.54
CA ASN A 329 -20.73 15.36 -4.94
C ASN A 329 -20.95 14.26 -5.99
N LEU A 330 -21.56 14.59 -7.14
CA LEU A 330 -21.85 13.64 -8.21
C LEU A 330 -20.57 13.07 -8.82
N SER A 331 -19.59 13.92 -9.14
CA SER A 331 -18.29 13.47 -9.69
C SER A 331 -17.55 12.53 -8.73
N VAL A 332 -17.51 12.85 -7.43
CA VAL A 332 -16.93 11.97 -6.40
C VAL A 332 -17.70 10.66 -6.27
N CYS A 333 -19.02 10.70 -6.20
CA CYS A 333 -19.82 9.49 -6.02
C CYS A 333 -19.72 8.56 -7.22
N TYR A 334 -19.79 9.10 -8.44
CA TYR A 334 -19.66 8.29 -9.64
C TYR A 334 -18.26 7.73 -9.84
N ALA A 335 -17.21 8.43 -9.39
CA ALA A 335 -15.86 7.86 -9.34
C ALA A 335 -15.80 6.64 -8.41
N TRP A 336 -16.42 6.70 -7.23
CA TRP A 336 -16.54 5.57 -6.30
C TRP A 336 -17.43 4.43 -6.77
N LEU A 337 -18.46 4.75 -7.56
CA LEU A 337 -19.29 3.77 -8.26
C LEU A 337 -18.61 3.20 -9.51
N GLU A 338 -17.38 3.63 -9.78
CA GLU A 338 -16.56 3.20 -10.91
C GLU A 338 -17.21 3.56 -12.27
N ASP A 339 -18.11 4.53 -12.32
CA ASP A 339 -18.71 5.04 -13.57
C ASP A 339 -17.83 6.16 -14.15
N ALA A 340 -16.84 5.78 -14.95
CA ALA A 340 -15.87 6.73 -15.51
C ALA A 340 -16.51 7.81 -16.39
N ALA A 341 -17.57 7.46 -17.14
CA ALA A 341 -18.24 8.39 -18.04
C ALA A 341 -18.99 9.47 -17.25
N LYS A 342 -19.82 9.07 -16.27
CA LYS A 342 -20.54 10.04 -15.43
C LYS A 342 -19.61 10.84 -14.53
N ALA A 343 -18.59 10.20 -13.95
CA ALA A 343 -17.63 10.88 -13.10
C ALA A 343 -16.93 12.03 -13.85
N SER A 344 -16.45 11.75 -15.06
CA SER A 344 -15.81 12.74 -15.93
C SER A 344 -16.77 13.81 -16.43
N ASP A 345 -17.99 13.44 -16.84
CA ASP A 345 -19.00 14.40 -17.30
C ASP A 345 -19.39 15.40 -16.21
N TYR A 346 -19.69 14.93 -14.99
CA TYR A 346 -19.99 15.83 -13.88
C TYR A 346 -18.79 16.66 -13.43
N TYR A 347 -17.57 16.13 -13.55
CA TYR A 347 -16.36 16.91 -13.29
C TYR A 347 -16.18 18.02 -14.31
N GLN A 348 -16.45 17.76 -15.60
CA GLN A 348 -16.40 18.78 -16.63
C GLN A 348 -17.48 19.86 -16.42
N GLN A 349 -18.70 19.46 -16.08
CA GLN A 349 -19.75 20.42 -15.71
C GLN A 349 -19.36 21.24 -14.47
N TYR A 350 -18.66 20.62 -13.50
CA TYR A 350 -18.11 21.33 -12.34
C TYR A 350 -17.08 22.37 -12.78
N THR A 351 -16.12 21.99 -13.63
CA THR A 351 -15.14 22.90 -14.26
C THR A 351 -15.83 24.12 -14.87
N ASP A 352 -16.85 23.90 -15.70
CA ASP A 352 -17.58 24.96 -16.38
C ASP A 352 -18.29 25.90 -15.40
N GLU A 353 -18.89 25.34 -14.33
CA GLU A 353 -19.57 26.11 -13.28
C GLU A 353 -18.61 27.00 -12.49
N ILE A 354 -17.35 26.58 -12.32
CA ILE A 354 -16.32 27.34 -11.58
C ILE A 354 -15.28 27.99 -12.49
N GLN A 355 -15.55 28.14 -13.78
CA GLN A 355 -14.59 28.61 -14.76
C GLN A 355 -14.02 30.00 -14.43
N SER A 356 -14.83 30.88 -13.82
CA SER A 356 -14.31 32.17 -13.32
C SER A 356 -13.30 32.00 -12.19
N THR A 357 -13.46 31.02 -11.30
CA THR A 357 -12.52 30.72 -10.22
C THR A 357 -11.22 30.15 -10.80
N ILE A 358 -11.32 29.19 -11.72
CA ILE A 358 -10.16 28.61 -12.42
C ILE A 358 -9.38 29.69 -13.16
N GLY A 359 -10.06 30.51 -13.97
CA GLY A 359 -9.42 31.62 -14.70
C GLY A 359 -8.76 32.64 -13.76
N LYS A 360 -9.38 32.98 -12.63
CA LYS A 360 -8.76 33.84 -11.61
C LYS A 360 -7.51 33.21 -11.01
N MET A 361 -7.51 31.90 -10.75
CA MET A 361 -6.36 31.17 -10.24
C MET A 361 -5.21 31.11 -11.24
N GLU A 362 -5.49 30.94 -12.54
CA GLU A 362 -4.46 31.03 -13.59
C GLU A 362 -3.82 32.42 -13.64
N TYR A 363 -4.64 33.47 -13.56
CA TYR A 363 -4.18 34.85 -13.49
C TYR A 363 -3.40 35.12 -12.21
N TRP A 364 -3.81 34.53 -11.09
CA TRP A 364 -3.09 34.63 -9.83
C TRP A 364 -1.74 33.93 -9.88
N ASN A 365 -1.66 32.73 -10.45
CA ASN A 365 -0.39 32.03 -10.67
C ASN A 365 0.54 32.86 -11.57
N LYS A 366 0.01 33.47 -12.63
CA LYS A 366 0.76 34.46 -13.43
C LYS A 366 1.19 35.65 -12.58
N PHE A 367 0.33 36.21 -11.75
CA PHE A 367 0.64 37.33 -10.87
C PHE A 367 1.77 37.00 -9.88
N LEU A 368 1.73 35.82 -9.27
CA LEU A 368 2.76 35.35 -8.34
C LEU A 368 4.11 35.17 -9.04
N ASN A 369 4.10 34.66 -10.27
CA ASN A 369 5.29 34.42 -11.08
C ASN A 369 5.82 35.64 -11.82
N ALA A 370 4.97 36.64 -12.03
CA ALA A 370 5.32 37.92 -12.63
C ALA A 370 5.88 38.87 -11.56
N GLY A 371 6.59 39.91 -11.96
CA GLY A 371 7.07 40.91 -11.04
C GLY A 371 6.36 42.23 -11.13
N MET A 372 6.86 43.21 -10.36
CA MET A 372 6.06 44.33 -9.88
C MET A 372 5.33 45.15 -10.96
N LYS A 373 5.89 45.30 -12.17
CA LYS A 373 5.24 46.01 -13.28
C LYS A 373 4.18 45.16 -13.98
N GLU A 374 4.49 43.90 -14.25
CA GLU A 374 3.57 42.94 -14.85
C GLU A 374 2.43 42.56 -13.91
N ARG A 375 2.70 42.51 -12.60
CA ARG A 375 1.68 42.34 -11.55
C ARG A 375 0.57 43.39 -11.62
N MET A 376 0.90 44.65 -11.93
CA MET A 376 -0.13 45.69 -12.13
C MET A 376 -0.95 45.46 -13.41
N ALA A 377 -0.31 45.00 -14.49
CA ALA A 377 -0.99 44.67 -15.74
C ALA A 377 -1.90 43.44 -15.56
N ILE A 378 -1.41 42.39 -14.93
CA ILE A 378 -2.16 41.17 -14.59
C ILE A 378 -3.32 41.49 -13.65
N GLN A 379 -3.12 42.34 -12.63
CA GLN A 379 -4.22 42.79 -11.76
C GLN A 379 -5.28 43.59 -12.53
N LYS A 380 -4.86 44.44 -13.48
CA LYS A 380 -5.76 45.20 -14.33
C LYS A 380 -6.56 44.26 -15.24
N GLU A 381 -5.90 43.33 -15.93
CA GLU A 381 -6.56 42.32 -16.76
C GLU A 381 -7.50 41.42 -15.96
N MET A 382 -7.08 40.98 -14.77
CA MET A 382 -7.91 40.16 -13.88
C MET A 382 -9.15 40.93 -13.45
N LYS A 383 -9.01 42.23 -13.15
CA LYS A 383 -10.13 43.11 -12.82
C LYS A 383 -11.06 43.34 -14.02
N GLU A 384 -10.51 43.49 -15.23
CA GLU A 384 -11.29 43.65 -16.46
C GLU A 384 -12.07 42.39 -16.83
N LYS A 385 -11.45 41.21 -16.71
CA LYS A 385 -12.08 39.93 -17.07
C LYS A 385 -13.03 39.39 -16.00
N PHE A 386 -12.71 39.56 -14.72
CA PHE A 386 -13.42 38.90 -13.63
C PHE A 386 -13.99 39.87 -12.57
N GLY A 387 -13.93 41.17 -12.82
CA GLY A 387 -14.48 42.21 -11.94
C GLY A 387 -13.70 42.44 -10.63
N SER A 388 -12.63 41.68 -10.37
CA SER A 388 -11.80 41.75 -9.17
C SER A 388 -10.33 41.57 -9.51
N SER A 389 -9.44 42.30 -8.85
CA SER A 389 -7.98 42.16 -8.95
C SER A 389 -7.37 41.22 -7.90
N SER A 390 -8.21 40.54 -7.11
CA SER A 390 -7.79 39.66 -6.02
C SER A 390 -8.66 38.41 -5.97
N LEU A 391 -8.06 37.32 -5.46
CA LEU A 391 -8.77 36.09 -5.10
C LEU A 391 -9.41 36.23 -3.72
N GLY A 392 -10.69 35.87 -3.62
CA GLY A 392 -11.36 35.70 -2.34
C GLY A 392 -11.02 34.36 -1.69
N THR A 393 -11.11 34.29 -0.36
CA THR A 393 -10.93 33.02 0.39
C THR A 393 -11.89 31.92 -0.04
N ALA A 394 -13.12 32.28 -0.45
CA ALA A 394 -14.09 31.31 -0.94
C ALA A 394 -13.68 30.70 -2.29
N GLU A 395 -13.07 31.49 -3.16
CA GLU A 395 -12.58 31.05 -4.48
C GLU A 395 -11.37 30.13 -4.34
N LEU A 396 -10.44 30.48 -3.45
CA LEU A 396 -9.30 29.63 -3.09
C LEU A 396 -9.75 28.26 -2.57
N LYS A 397 -10.71 28.24 -1.64
CA LYS A 397 -11.27 26.98 -1.10
C LYS A 397 -11.97 26.18 -2.19
N GLN A 398 -12.79 26.81 -3.02
CA GLN A 398 -13.48 26.13 -4.13
C GLN A 398 -12.48 25.49 -5.11
N TYR A 399 -11.43 26.22 -5.47
CA TYR A 399 -10.37 25.71 -6.35
C TYR A 399 -9.58 24.55 -5.73
N GLN A 400 -9.24 24.66 -4.44
CA GLN A 400 -8.59 23.58 -3.71
C GLN A 400 -9.43 22.31 -3.74
N GLU A 401 -10.73 22.39 -3.43
CA GLU A 401 -11.62 21.23 -3.41
C GLU A 401 -11.83 20.63 -4.81
N TYR A 402 -11.85 21.45 -5.86
CA TYR A 402 -11.84 21.00 -7.26
C TYR A 402 -10.57 20.22 -7.62
N ASN A 403 -9.40 20.72 -7.22
CA ASN A 403 -8.12 20.08 -7.52
C ASN A 403 -7.87 18.82 -6.68
N ASN A 404 -8.33 18.81 -5.43
CA ASN A 404 -8.20 17.71 -4.49
C ASN A 404 -8.74 16.38 -5.04
N ILE A 405 -9.80 16.43 -5.86
CA ILE A 405 -10.44 15.25 -6.42
C ILE A 405 -10.04 14.97 -7.88
N ARG A 406 -9.25 15.86 -8.51
CA ARG A 406 -8.98 15.84 -9.96
C ARG A 406 -8.47 14.49 -10.46
N TYR A 407 -7.42 13.96 -9.83
CA TYR A 407 -6.81 12.71 -10.29
C TYR A 407 -7.69 11.50 -9.97
N PHE A 408 -8.33 11.50 -8.81
CA PHE A 408 -9.27 10.46 -8.42
C PHE A 408 -10.40 10.36 -9.45
N VAL A 409 -11.14 11.44 -9.67
CA VAL A 409 -12.32 11.42 -10.54
C VAL A 409 -12.00 11.09 -12.00
N ASN A 410 -10.88 11.58 -12.52
CA ASN A 410 -10.53 11.38 -13.95
C ASN A 410 -9.90 10.02 -14.25
N TYR A 411 -9.24 9.38 -13.28
CA TYR A 411 -8.41 8.19 -13.56
C TYR A 411 -8.76 6.96 -12.74
N TYR A 412 -9.19 7.11 -11.48
CA TYR A 412 -9.57 5.99 -10.63
C TYR A 412 -10.66 5.10 -11.26
N PRO A 413 -11.84 5.62 -11.71
CA PRO A 413 -12.92 4.75 -12.17
C PRO A 413 -12.55 3.95 -13.43
N ALA A 414 -11.78 4.56 -14.34
CA ALA A 414 -11.30 3.87 -15.54
C ALA A 414 -10.33 2.73 -15.19
N GLY A 415 -9.38 2.97 -14.28
CA GLY A 415 -8.47 1.94 -13.79
C GLY A 415 -9.21 0.84 -13.01
N ALA A 416 -10.16 1.21 -12.17
CA ALA A 416 -10.93 0.27 -11.36
C ALA A 416 -11.74 -0.72 -12.21
N ASN A 417 -12.44 -0.22 -13.23
CA ASN A 417 -13.17 -1.07 -14.18
C ASN A 417 -12.26 -1.98 -14.98
N ARG A 418 -11.13 -1.45 -15.46
CA ARG A 418 -10.21 -2.21 -16.32
C ARG A 418 -9.62 -3.44 -15.60
N TYR A 419 -9.36 -3.32 -14.30
CA TYR A 419 -8.73 -4.37 -13.50
C TYR A 419 -9.65 -4.89 -12.40
N GLN A 420 -10.96 -4.88 -12.63
CA GLN A 420 -11.96 -5.31 -11.64
C GLN A 420 -11.67 -6.71 -11.07
N PRO A 421 -11.29 -7.74 -11.85
CA PRO A 421 -10.97 -9.07 -11.29
C PRO A 421 -9.80 -9.04 -10.31
N MET A 422 -8.67 -8.44 -10.70
CA MET A 422 -7.51 -8.24 -9.83
C MET A 422 -7.88 -7.49 -8.56
N LEU A 423 -8.57 -6.36 -8.70
CA LEU A 423 -8.94 -5.51 -7.57
C LEU A 423 -9.88 -6.23 -6.61
N THR A 424 -10.84 -7.00 -7.12
CA THR A 424 -11.73 -7.85 -6.32
C THR A 424 -10.93 -8.89 -5.55
N ALA A 425 -9.95 -9.53 -6.18
CA ALA A 425 -9.08 -10.50 -5.55
C ALA A 425 -8.28 -9.89 -4.39
N ILE A 426 -7.76 -8.67 -4.52
CA ILE A 426 -7.01 -7.98 -3.46
C ILE A 426 -7.88 -7.14 -2.51
N ASN A 427 -9.19 -7.06 -2.74
CA ASN A 427 -10.15 -6.29 -1.93
C ASN A 427 -10.50 -7.01 -0.61
N ARG A 428 -9.49 -7.43 0.15
CA ARG A 428 -9.63 -8.18 1.40
C ARG A 428 -8.62 -7.70 2.45
N ASP A 429 -8.74 -8.20 3.67
CA ASP A 429 -7.67 -8.05 4.66
C ASP A 429 -6.47 -8.90 4.25
N LEU A 430 -5.64 -8.34 3.36
CA LEU A 430 -4.51 -9.03 2.73
C LEU A 430 -3.54 -9.57 3.77
N LYS A 431 -3.24 -8.79 4.82
CA LYS A 431 -2.26 -9.22 5.83
C LYS A 431 -2.76 -10.44 6.59
N ARG A 432 -4.04 -10.40 7.00
CA ARG A 432 -4.69 -11.56 7.65
C ARG A 432 -4.72 -12.76 6.71
N PHE A 433 -5.15 -12.55 5.47
CA PHE A 433 -5.28 -13.61 4.47
C PHE A 433 -3.95 -14.34 4.21
N VAL A 434 -2.86 -13.60 3.97
CA VAL A 434 -1.55 -14.19 3.67
C VAL A 434 -0.92 -14.83 4.90
N ASP A 435 -1.06 -14.25 6.09
CA ASP A 435 -0.60 -14.89 7.33
C ASP A 435 -1.34 -16.18 7.62
N PHE A 436 -2.67 -16.19 7.45
CA PHE A 436 -3.50 -17.37 7.69
C PHE A 436 -3.18 -18.46 6.67
N TYR A 437 -2.94 -18.09 5.41
CA TYR A 437 -2.46 -19.02 4.39
C TYR A 437 -1.12 -19.64 4.81
N ALA A 438 -0.13 -18.84 5.18
CA ALA A 438 1.20 -19.33 5.55
C ALA A 438 1.16 -20.25 6.79
N VAL A 439 0.30 -19.96 7.76
CA VAL A 439 0.13 -20.86 8.91
C VAL A 439 -0.61 -22.14 8.51
N ASN A 440 -1.69 -22.04 7.73
CA ASN A 440 -2.45 -23.21 7.29
C ASN A 440 -1.59 -24.15 6.45
N ASP A 441 -0.84 -23.63 5.48
CA ASP A 441 0.04 -24.42 4.61
C ASP A 441 1.12 -25.13 5.44
N LEU A 442 1.83 -24.39 6.30
CA LEU A 442 2.82 -24.99 7.21
C LEU A 442 2.21 -26.06 8.13
N LEU A 443 1.03 -25.81 8.72
CA LEU A 443 0.34 -26.81 9.54
C LEU A 443 -0.09 -28.04 8.74
N CYS A 444 -0.56 -27.88 7.50
CA CYS A 444 -0.89 -29.00 6.62
C CYS A 444 0.36 -29.84 6.32
N GLN A 445 1.49 -29.19 5.98
CA GLN A 445 2.77 -29.88 5.76
C GLN A 445 3.24 -30.63 7.00
N MET A 446 3.09 -30.04 8.19
CA MET A 446 3.48 -30.62 9.47
C MET A 446 2.61 -31.78 9.95
N PHE A 447 1.30 -31.66 9.75
CA PHE A 447 0.32 -32.68 10.09
C PHE A 447 0.04 -33.66 8.94
N GLU A 448 0.82 -33.57 7.86
CA GLU A 448 0.78 -34.50 6.72
C GLU A 448 -0.60 -34.55 6.04
N ILE A 449 -1.22 -33.38 5.92
CA ILE A 449 -2.48 -33.17 5.20
C ILE A 449 -2.15 -32.78 3.76
N ASP A 450 -2.66 -33.54 2.79
CA ASP A 450 -2.33 -33.39 1.36
C ASP A 450 -3.27 -32.43 0.60
N PHE A 451 -4.20 -31.77 1.32
CA PHE A 451 -5.12 -30.77 0.78
C PHE A 451 -5.06 -29.48 1.62
N PRO A 452 -5.45 -28.30 1.09
CA PRO A 452 -5.33 -27.02 1.77
C PRO A 452 -6.36 -26.86 2.89
N TYR A 453 -6.18 -27.59 3.99
CA TYR A 453 -7.07 -27.54 5.14
C TYR A 453 -6.95 -26.20 5.90
N GLN A 454 -8.11 -25.64 6.25
CA GLN A 454 -8.20 -24.34 6.90
C GLN A 454 -8.32 -24.49 8.43
N PHE A 455 -7.18 -24.49 9.13
CA PHE A 455 -7.14 -24.38 10.60
C PHE A 455 -7.61 -23.00 11.05
N PHE A 456 -6.99 -21.96 10.49
CA PHE A 456 -7.55 -20.62 10.44
C PHE A 456 -8.53 -20.53 9.26
N PRO A 457 -9.75 -20.03 9.47
CA PRO A 457 -10.68 -19.92 8.37
C PRO A 457 -10.29 -18.72 7.50
N LEU A 458 -10.33 -18.89 6.18
CA LEU A 458 -10.07 -17.78 5.25
C LEU A 458 -11.26 -16.80 5.22
N ASN A 459 -12.47 -17.32 5.49
CA ASN A 459 -13.69 -16.54 5.73
C ASN A 459 -14.04 -16.53 7.23
N ASP A 460 -14.68 -15.48 7.74
CA ASP A 460 -15.05 -15.43 9.17
C ASP A 460 -16.08 -16.52 9.54
N PHE A 461 -16.02 -17.01 10.78
CA PHE A 461 -17.04 -17.92 11.31
C PHE A 461 -18.38 -17.19 11.50
N ALA A 462 -19.49 -17.86 11.17
CA ALA A 462 -20.83 -17.34 11.40
C ALA A 462 -21.22 -17.42 12.89
N GLY A 463 -22.24 -16.65 13.31
CA GLY A 463 -22.86 -16.82 14.63
C GLY A 463 -22.07 -16.30 15.85
N SER A 464 -20.92 -15.64 15.67
CA SER A 464 -20.11 -15.05 16.76
C SER A 464 -19.65 -16.07 17.84
N PRO A 465 -18.89 -17.11 17.48
CA PRO A 465 -18.41 -18.11 18.44
C PRO A 465 -17.51 -17.53 19.55
N LYS A 466 -17.44 -18.22 20.69
CA LYS A 466 -16.53 -18.02 21.83
C LYS A 466 -15.39 -19.03 21.86
N ASP A 467 -15.66 -20.25 21.42
CA ASP A 467 -14.72 -21.37 21.40
C ASP A 467 -15.13 -22.35 20.31
N MET A 468 -14.16 -22.95 19.64
CA MET A 468 -14.35 -24.05 18.71
C MET A 468 -13.31 -25.12 18.98
N ARG A 469 -13.75 -26.36 19.12
CA ARG A 469 -12.89 -27.54 19.21
C ARG A 469 -13.11 -28.41 18.00
N ALA A 470 -12.06 -29.07 17.56
CA ALA A 470 -12.15 -29.87 16.35
C ALA A 470 -11.15 -31.01 16.34
N THR A 471 -11.51 -32.05 15.60
CA THR A 471 -10.69 -33.24 15.41
C THR A 471 -10.65 -33.55 13.93
N VAL A 472 -9.44 -33.77 13.38
CA VAL A 472 -9.22 -34.19 11.99
C VAL A 472 -8.60 -35.58 12.00
N VAL A 473 -9.12 -36.48 11.16
CA VAL A 473 -8.67 -37.87 11.05
C VAL A 473 -8.43 -38.21 9.58
N LYS A 474 -7.28 -38.80 9.28
CA LYS A 474 -6.99 -39.55 8.04
C LYS A 474 -6.88 -41.02 8.42
N GLU A 475 -7.42 -41.91 7.60
CA GLU A 475 -7.25 -43.36 7.83
C GLU A 475 -5.76 -43.72 7.99
N GLY A 476 -5.44 -44.52 9.01
CA GLY A 476 -4.06 -44.90 9.32
C GLY A 476 -3.22 -43.84 10.05
N MET A 477 -3.79 -42.67 10.38
CA MET A 477 -3.10 -41.62 11.14
C MET A 477 -3.74 -41.35 12.50
N ALA A 478 -2.92 -40.90 13.45
CA ALA A 478 -3.41 -40.41 14.73
C ALA A 478 -4.25 -39.13 14.54
N PRO A 479 -5.37 -38.98 15.28
CA PRO A 479 -6.19 -37.77 15.22
C PRO A 479 -5.38 -36.51 15.50
N ILE A 480 -5.69 -35.45 14.77
CA ILE A 480 -5.20 -34.09 15.01
C ILE A 480 -6.30 -33.37 15.78
N GLU A 481 -6.01 -32.93 16.99
CA GLU A 481 -6.91 -32.10 17.78
C GLU A 481 -6.51 -30.64 17.60
N TYR A 482 -7.50 -29.76 17.42
CA TYR A 482 -7.22 -28.32 17.41
C TYR A 482 -8.35 -27.50 18.02
N ARG A 483 -7.98 -26.33 18.54
CA ARG A 483 -8.87 -25.42 19.25
C ARG A 483 -8.66 -24.00 18.78
N VAL A 484 -9.76 -23.29 18.58
CA VAL A 484 -9.78 -21.86 18.26
C VAL A 484 -10.57 -21.14 19.34
N LYS A 485 -9.93 -20.20 20.04
CA LYS A 485 -10.58 -19.35 21.05
C LYS A 485 -10.83 -17.96 20.48
N PHE A 486 -11.91 -17.34 20.92
CA PHE A 486 -12.29 -16.00 20.49
C PHE A 486 -12.23 -15.01 21.65
N ASN A 487 -11.95 -13.74 21.35
CA ASN A 487 -11.97 -12.66 22.34
C ASN A 487 -13.41 -12.12 22.55
N SER A 488 -13.57 -11.14 23.43
CA SER A 488 -14.89 -10.51 23.69
C SER A 488 -15.47 -9.77 22.48
N LYS A 489 -14.62 -9.39 21.52
CA LYS A 489 -14.98 -8.76 20.24
C LYS A 489 -15.25 -9.78 19.12
N ARG A 490 -15.23 -11.09 19.45
CA ARG A 490 -15.51 -12.22 18.55
C ARG A 490 -14.46 -12.45 17.47
N GLU A 491 -13.26 -11.91 17.69
CA GLU A 491 -12.11 -12.15 16.84
C GLU A 491 -11.34 -13.37 17.34
N ILE A 492 -10.64 -14.07 16.45
CA ILE A 492 -9.80 -15.21 16.85
C ILE A 492 -8.66 -14.69 17.71
N LYS A 493 -8.58 -15.18 18.95
CA LYS A 493 -7.57 -14.83 19.94
C LYS A 493 -6.40 -15.80 19.92
N GLU A 494 -6.67 -17.07 19.70
CA GLU A 494 -5.70 -18.15 19.89
C GLU A 494 -6.09 -19.36 19.04
N LEU A 495 -5.12 -19.95 18.37
CA LEU A 495 -5.19 -21.26 17.74
C LEU A 495 -4.09 -22.16 18.31
N ALA A 496 -4.47 -23.37 18.68
CA ALA A 496 -3.53 -24.43 19.05
C ALA A 496 -3.97 -25.73 18.40
N ALA A 497 -3.01 -26.50 17.92
CA ALA A 497 -3.22 -27.82 17.34
C ALA A 497 -2.17 -28.80 17.88
N ASP A 498 -2.58 -30.05 18.07
CA ASP A 498 -1.69 -31.11 18.48
C ASP A 498 -2.05 -32.47 17.87
N GLN A 499 -1.04 -33.32 17.76
CA GLN A 499 -1.17 -34.69 17.28
C GLN A 499 -0.25 -35.57 18.11
N VAL A 500 -0.80 -36.66 18.66
CA VAL A 500 -0.02 -37.66 19.40
C VAL A 500 0.23 -38.85 18.47
N ALA A 501 1.42 -38.90 17.87
CA ALA A 501 1.83 -40.04 17.05
C ALA A 501 2.46 -41.13 17.93
N VAL A 502 2.25 -42.40 17.57
CA VAL A 502 2.90 -43.56 18.19
C VAL A 502 4.03 -44.00 17.27
N ALA A 503 5.26 -44.05 17.78
CA ALA A 503 6.41 -44.60 17.07
C ALA A 503 6.40 -46.14 17.12
N ASP A 504 7.19 -46.80 16.27
CA ASP A 504 7.24 -48.26 16.17
C ASP A 504 7.78 -48.94 17.44
N ASP A 505 8.53 -48.21 18.28
CA ASP A 505 8.96 -48.63 19.62
C ASP A 505 7.86 -48.52 20.70
N GLY A 506 6.66 -48.07 20.32
CA GLY A 506 5.52 -47.82 21.20
C GLY A 506 5.57 -46.49 21.95
N SER A 507 6.58 -45.65 21.74
CA SER A 507 6.68 -44.34 22.37
C SER A 507 5.72 -43.33 21.73
N LYS A 508 5.20 -42.41 22.54
CA LYS A 508 4.32 -41.33 22.07
C LYS A 508 5.14 -40.08 21.76
N VAL A 509 5.14 -39.66 20.51
CA VAL A 509 5.68 -38.36 20.08
C VAL A 509 4.53 -37.39 19.94
N LYS A 510 4.39 -36.46 20.89
CA LYS A 510 3.43 -35.37 20.81
C LYS A 510 4.00 -34.24 19.96
N LEU A 511 3.33 -33.90 18.87
CA LEU A 511 3.51 -32.62 18.18
C LEU A 511 2.51 -31.64 18.78
N GLU A 512 3.00 -30.51 19.28
CA GLU A 512 2.17 -29.43 19.82
C GLU A 512 2.60 -28.13 19.16
N THR A 513 1.65 -27.43 18.54
CA THR A 513 1.91 -26.06 18.08
C THR A 513 2.10 -25.15 19.28
N ARG A 514 2.82 -24.04 19.08
CA ARG A 514 2.70 -22.91 20.00
C ARG A 514 1.27 -22.38 19.99
N ASP A 515 0.96 -21.58 21.00
CA ASP A 515 -0.25 -20.79 20.99
C ASP A 515 -0.05 -19.72 19.90
N ILE A 516 -0.74 -19.88 18.77
CA ILE A 516 -0.71 -18.96 17.64
C ILE A 516 -1.76 -17.88 17.88
N MET A 517 -1.32 -16.64 18.10
CA MET A 517 -2.18 -15.56 18.60
C MET A 517 -2.27 -14.41 17.60
N PRO A 518 -3.35 -14.34 16.79
CA PRO A 518 -3.67 -13.16 16.00
C PRO A 518 -3.73 -11.90 16.86
N GLN A 519 -3.18 -10.81 16.33
CA GLN A 519 -3.11 -9.50 16.97
C GLN A 519 -3.98 -8.49 16.21
N TYR A 520 -4.61 -7.59 16.97
CA TYR A 520 -5.50 -6.55 16.45
C TYR A 520 -5.14 -5.20 17.09
N ASP A 521 -5.31 -4.11 16.35
CA ASP A 521 -5.15 -2.76 16.87
C ASP A 521 -6.41 -2.28 17.64
N ALA A 522 -6.39 -1.02 18.09
CA ALA A 522 -7.50 -0.41 18.82
C ALA A 522 -8.81 -0.36 18.00
N ASP A 523 -8.70 -0.34 16.66
CA ASP A 523 -9.79 -0.25 15.70
C ASP A 523 -10.24 -1.63 15.20
N ASN A 524 -9.81 -2.72 15.85
CA ASN A 524 -10.18 -4.12 15.51
C ASN A 524 -9.64 -4.57 14.15
N LYS A 525 -8.54 -3.96 13.69
CA LYS A 525 -7.89 -4.35 12.44
C LYS A 525 -6.75 -5.31 12.75
N TYR A 526 -6.66 -6.39 11.98
CA TYR A 526 -5.60 -7.36 12.12
C TYR A 526 -4.23 -6.73 11.82
N THR A 527 -3.25 -6.99 12.69
CA THR A 527 -1.89 -6.43 12.57
C THR A 527 -0.82 -7.50 12.34
N GLY A 528 -1.06 -8.75 12.74
CA GLY A 528 -0.14 -9.87 12.58
C GLY A 528 -0.49 -11.06 13.48
N ILE A 529 0.36 -12.08 13.50
CA ILE A 529 0.24 -13.26 14.38
C ILE A 529 1.46 -13.30 15.28
N SER A 530 1.32 -13.37 16.60
CA SER A 530 2.45 -13.67 17.49
C SER A 530 2.41 -15.13 17.95
N THR A 531 3.54 -15.63 18.44
CA THR A 531 3.60 -16.89 19.21
C THR A 531 4.00 -16.61 20.66
N ASP A 532 3.74 -17.56 21.56
CA ASP A 532 4.13 -17.51 22.98
C ASP A 532 5.67 -17.47 23.23
N ALA A 533 6.50 -17.47 22.18
CA ALA A 533 7.95 -17.29 22.24
C ALA A 533 8.40 -15.82 22.42
N GLY A 534 7.46 -14.86 22.33
CA GLY A 534 7.71 -13.43 22.47
C GLY A 534 7.75 -12.67 21.13
N PHE A 535 7.21 -11.45 21.16
CA PHE A 535 7.01 -10.55 20.01
C PHE A 535 8.31 -10.19 19.25
N TRP A 536 9.46 -10.25 19.91
CA TRP A 536 10.76 -9.83 19.36
C TRP A 536 11.31 -10.73 18.26
N ALA A 537 10.75 -11.94 18.03
CA ALA A 537 11.17 -12.84 16.96
C ALA A 537 10.54 -12.52 15.58
N GLN A 538 9.67 -11.51 15.50
CA GLN A 538 8.88 -11.22 14.29
C GLN A 538 9.12 -9.82 13.70
N VAL A 539 10.07 -9.06 14.26
CA VAL A 539 10.46 -7.75 13.74
C VAL A 539 11.32 -7.96 12.49
N VAL A 540 10.69 -8.37 11.39
CA VAL A 540 11.28 -8.23 10.06
C VAL A 540 11.02 -6.79 9.62
N ALA A 541 12.09 -6.01 9.72
CA ALA A 541 12.36 -4.77 9.00
C ALA A 541 11.14 -3.86 8.79
N ASP A 542 10.92 -2.95 9.73
CA ASP A 542 10.42 -1.62 9.36
C ASP A 542 11.50 -0.95 8.49
N ASN A 543 11.58 -1.39 7.24
CA ASN A 543 12.11 -0.58 6.16
C ASN A 543 11.06 0.48 5.83
N THR A 544 10.72 1.33 6.81
CA THR A 544 10.36 2.70 6.51
C THR A 544 11.63 3.35 5.98
N TYR A 545 11.85 3.17 4.68
CA TYR A 545 12.81 3.92 3.92
C TYR A 545 12.50 5.41 4.11
N THR A 546 13.42 6.14 4.74
CA THR A 546 13.30 7.56 5.08
C THR A 546 13.89 8.50 4.03
N GLY A 547 14.37 7.97 2.89
CA GLY A 547 14.89 8.80 1.80
C GLY A 547 13.78 9.49 1.02
N LEU A 548 14.00 10.75 0.63
CA LEU A 548 13.11 11.56 -0.23
C LEU A 548 12.72 10.86 -1.55
N ASN A 549 13.51 9.89 -2.02
CA ASN A 549 13.32 9.17 -3.28
C ASN A 549 12.67 7.77 -3.14
N ALA A 550 12.28 7.35 -1.93
CA ALA A 550 11.66 6.06 -1.70
C ALA A 550 10.15 6.09 -1.93
N ILE A 551 9.61 5.08 -2.62
CA ILE A 551 8.17 4.87 -2.71
C ILE A 551 7.69 4.05 -1.52
N ASN A 552 6.83 4.64 -0.69
CA ASN A 552 6.04 3.88 0.27
C ASN A 552 4.89 3.15 -0.45
N ASP A 553 4.95 1.82 -0.50
CA ASP A 553 3.84 0.96 -0.91
C ASP A 553 3.29 0.20 0.32
N PRO A 554 2.22 0.70 0.96
CA PRO A 554 1.65 0.08 2.16
C PRO A 554 1.01 -1.29 1.90
N LEU A 555 0.76 -1.70 0.65
CA LEU A 555 0.21 -3.02 0.34
C LEU A 555 1.29 -4.08 0.24
N LEU A 556 2.52 -3.70 -0.12
CA LEU A 556 3.65 -4.64 -0.21
C LEU A 556 3.83 -5.43 1.10
N LYS A 557 3.89 -4.74 2.24
CA LYS A 557 3.98 -5.38 3.58
C LYS A 557 2.76 -6.26 3.89
N LYS A 558 1.58 -5.92 3.36
CA LYS A 558 0.35 -6.71 3.58
C LYS A 558 0.27 -7.97 2.71
N THR A 559 1.02 -8.02 1.62
CA THR A 559 1.11 -9.22 0.74
C THR A 559 2.17 -10.22 1.19
N TYR A 560 2.88 -9.94 2.28
CA TYR A 560 3.92 -10.81 2.83
C TYR A 560 3.45 -11.45 4.15
N GLY A 561 3.51 -12.78 4.20
CA GLY A 561 3.13 -13.59 5.35
C GLY A 561 4.31 -14.35 5.92
N ILE A 562 4.32 -14.47 7.25
CA ILE A 562 5.36 -15.21 7.96
C ILE A 562 4.75 -16.02 9.09
N ALA A 563 4.91 -17.34 9.02
CA ALA A 563 4.65 -18.25 10.12
C ALA A 563 6.01 -18.64 10.72
N ASN A 564 6.44 -17.98 11.80
CA ASN A 564 7.73 -18.27 12.45
C ASN A 564 7.55 -19.08 13.72
N ASN A 565 8.36 -20.13 13.86
CA ASN A 565 8.54 -20.92 15.07
C ASN A 565 7.20 -21.39 15.66
N ILE A 566 6.28 -21.90 14.83
CA ILE A 566 4.91 -22.21 15.28
C ILE A 566 4.79 -23.48 16.14
N THR A 567 5.92 -24.04 16.60
CA THR A 567 6.03 -25.32 17.32
C THR A 567 6.66 -25.18 18.69
N LYS A 568 6.17 -25.95 19.67
CA LYS A 568 6.80 -26.03 21.00
C LYS A 568 8.02 -26.97 20.92
N ASN A 569 9.09 -26.64 21.65
CA ASN A 569 10.29 -27.48 21.73
C ASN A 569 9.94 -28.83 22.37
N VAL A 570 9.98 -29.92 21.59
CA VAL A 570 9.80 -31.28 22.11
C VAL A 570 11.17 -31.94 22.25
N GLY A 571 11.78 -31.88 23.44
CA GLY A 571 13.00 -32.62 23.81
C GLY A 571 14.08 -31.85 24.59
N LEU A 572 15.05 -32.59 25.16
CA LEU A 572 16.17 -32.10 26.01
C LEU A 572 17.22 -31.24 25.27
N PHE A 573 17.27 -31.31 23.94
CA PHE A 573 18.14 -30.50 23.09
C PHE A 573 17.24 -29.59 22.25
N GLY A 574 16.90 -28.41 22.80
CA GLY A 574 16.04 -27.43 22.13
C GLY A 574 16.56 -26.99 20.76
N GLY A 575 15.66 -26.58 19.86
CA GLY A 575 16.03 -26.03 18.55
C GLY A 575 15.15 -26.41 17.35
N LYS A 576 13.96 -26.97 17.56
CA LYS A 576 13.07 -27.38 16.47
C LYS A 576 12.06 -26.28 16.15
N ALA A 577 12.44 -25.35 15.27
CA ALA A 577 11.55 -24.34 14.71
C ALA A 577 10.92 -24.85 13.41
N SER A 578 9.65 -24.51 13.21
CA SER A 578 8.96 -24.65 11.93
C SER A 578 8.61 -23.26 11.44
N ASP A 579 9.11 -22.92 10.25
CA ASP A 579 9.06 -21.59 9.68
C ASP A 579 8.54 -21.66 8.24
N GLU A 580 7.70 -20.69 7.85
CA GLU A 580 7.28 -20.48 6.48
C GLU A 580 7.20 -19.00 6.15
N LYS A 581 7.65 -18.65 4.95
CA LYS A 581 7.58 -17.30 4.38
C LYS A 581 6.84 -17.36 3.07
N VAL A 582 5.86 -16.49 2.90
CA VAL A 582 5.00 -16.46 1.72
C VAL A 582 4.87 -15.03 1.20
N GLN A 583 5.06 -14.86 -0.10
CA GLN A 583 4.70 -13.66 -0.83
C GLN A 583 3.49 -13.95 -1.70
N LEU A 584 2.39 -13.24 -1.46
CA LEU A 584 1.23 -13.21 -2.33
C LEU A 584 1.51 -12.32 -3.55
N LYS A 585 1.16 -12.81 -4.73
CA LYS A 585 1.03 -12.05 -5.96
C LYS A 585 -0.36 -12.27 -6.55
N VAL A 586 -0.79 -11.33 -7.38
CA VAL A 586 -2.06 -11.38 -8.09
C VAL A 586 -1.82 -11.03 -9.56
N ASP A 587 -2.42 -11.74 -10.50
CA ASP A 587 -2.42 -11.30 -11.90
C ASP A 587 -3.62 -10.41 -12.23
N LEU A 588 -3.64 -9.90 -13.46
CA LEU A 588 -4.68 -8.97 -13.92
C LEU A 588 -6.07 -9.62 -13.99
N ASP A 589 -6.13 -10.95 -14.06
CA ASP A 589 -7.37 -11.74 -14.10
C ASP A 589 -7.85 -12.12 -12.68
N GLY A 590 -7.12 -11.72 -11.64
CA GLY A 590 -7.47 -12.00 -10.24
C GLY A 590 -7.05 -13.38 -9.74
N ASN A 591 -6.23 -14.12 -10.48
CA ASN A 591 -5.65 -15.35 -9.96
C ASN A 591 -4.59 -15.02 -8.91
N LEU A 592 -4.59 -15.77 -7.81
CA LEU A 592 -3.66 -15.57 -6.71
C LEU A 592 -2.49 -16.53 -6.85
N TYR A 593 -1.31 -16.03 -6.53
CA TYR A 593 -0.07 -16.79 -6.57
C TYR A 593 0.64 -16.64 -5.24
N PHE A 594 1.02 -17.74 -4.61
CA PHE A 594 1.84 -17.74 -3.41
C PHE A 594 3.21 -18.29 -3.77
N THR A 595 4.25 -17.49 -3.61
CA THR A 595 5.63 -17.96 -3.71
C THR A 595 6.24 -17.95 -2.34
N GLY A 596 6.87 -19.05 -1.93
CA GLY A 596 7.34 -19.18 -0.57
C GLY A 596 8.40 -20.23 -0.37
N SER A 597 8.84 -20.32 0.88
CA SER A 597 9.68 -21.40 1.35
C SER A 597 9.30 -21.79 2.77
N SER A 598 9.40 -23.09 3.04
CA SER A 598 9.12 -23.66 4.36
C SER A 598 10.32 -24.47 4.86
N SER A 599 10.46 -24.54 6.18
CA SER A 599 11.42 -25.41 6.87
C SER A 599 10.77 -25.96 8.13
N TYR A 600 10.76 -27.28 8.29
CA TYR A 600 10.10 -27.94 9.41
C TYR A 600 10.73 -29.31 9.72
N TYR A 601 10.56 -29.81 10.94
CA TYR A 601 11.29 -30.98 11.46
C TYR A 601 10.53 -32.32 11.33
N ARG A 602 9.77 -32.48 10.25
CA ARG A 602 9.05 -33.72 9.91
C ARG A 602 9.26 -34.08 8.46
N ALA A 603 9.09 -35.35 8.11
CA ALA A 603 9.09 -35.77 6.72
C ALA A 603 7.83 -35.22 6.04
N ASN A 604 7.92 -34.89 4.75
CA ASN A 604 6.71 -34.67 3.95
C ASN A 604 5.82 -35.93 3.96
N SER A 605 4.49 -35.77 3.88
CA SER A 605 3.50 -36.86 3.96
C SER A 605 3.87 -38.08 3.12
N PHE A 606 4.13 -37.88 1.82
CA PHE A 606 4.52 -38.95 0.90
C PHE A 606 5.83 -39.64 1.32
N PHE A 607 6.85 -38.86 1.71
CA PHE A 607 8.13 -39.42 2.15
C PHE A 607 8.00 -40.18 3.47
N LYS A 608 7.11 -39.76 4.37
CA LYS A 608 6.85 -40.49 5.62
C LYS A 608 6.17 -41.83 5.34
N GLU A 609 5.15 -41.86 4.49
CA GLU A 609 4.49 -43.12 4.10
C GLU A 609 5.51 -44.09 3.46
N MET A 610 6.42 -43.56 2.63
CA MET A 610 7.53 -44.34 2.09
C MET A 610 8.45 -44.88 3.19
N LEU A 611 8.93 -44.04 4.11
CA LEU A 611 9.81 -44.47 5.21
C LEU A 611 9.15 -45.53 6.10
N ASN A 612 7.87 -45.33 6.46
CA ASN A 612 7.09 -46.29 7.23
C ASN A 612 6.99 -47.65 6.51
N SER A 613 6.71 -47.64 5.21
CA SER A 613 6.63 -48.88 4.42
C SER A 613 7.97 -49.63 4.31
N MET A 614 9.08 -48.90 4.43
CA MET A 614 10.43 -49.47 4.45
C MET A 614 10.83 -49.98 5.84
N GLY A 615 10.06 -49.66 6.88
CA GLY A 615 10.42 -49.90 8.28
C GLY A 615 11.57 -49.00 8.77
N VAL A 616 11.72 -47.81 8.18
CA VAL A 616 12.79 -46.86 8.53
C VAL A 616 12.29 -45.86 9.57
N GLU A 617 12.84 -45.96 10.78
CA GLU A 617 12.56 -45.01 11.86
C GLU A 617 13.58 -43.85 11.84
N ALA A 618 13.13 -42.67 11.44
CA ALA A 618 13.99 -41.50 11.32
C ALA A 618 14.11 -40.74 12.66
N LYS A 619 15.31 -40.70 13.26
CA LYS A 619 15.56 -40.06 14.57
C LYS A 619 15.58 -38.52 14.50
N ARG A 620 16.18 -37.96 13.45
CA ARG A 620 16.15 -36.54 13.13
C ARG A 620 15.69 -36.38 11.70
N VAL A 621 14.65 -35.56 11.50
CA VAL A 621 14.10 -35.26 10.19
C VAL A 621 14.03 -33.76 10.04
N ASP A 622 14.56 -33.25 8.94
CA ASP A 622 14.52 -31.84 8.57
C ASP A 622 14.06 -31.74 7.10
N THR A 623 12.89 -31.14 6.87
CA THR A 623 12.33 -30.90 5.54
C THR A 623 12.39 -29.43 5.20
N ARG A 624 12.72 -29.14 3.94
CA ARG A 624 12.67 -27.81 3.34
C ARG A 624 11.89 -27.87 2.04
N SER A 625 11.13 -26.83 1.78
CA SER A 625 10.50 -26.63 0.48
C SER A 625 10.73 -25.22 -0.05
N GLU A 626 10.87 -25.11 -1.37
CA GLU A 626 10.67 -23.87 -2.12
C GLU A 626 9.48 -24.11 -3.04
N PHE A 627 8.46 -23.26 -2.95
CA PHE A 627 7.18 -23.54 -3.60
C PHE A 627 6.58 -22.34 -4.30
N PHE A 628 5.73 -22.68 -5.25
CA PHE A 628 4.82 -21.81 -5.96
C PHE A 628 3.44 -22.46 -5.90
N THR A 629 2.43 -21.68 -5.49
CA THR A 629 1.04 -22.10 -5.51
C THR A 629 0.25 -21.16 -6.38
N LYS A 630 -0.51 -21.68 -7.34
CA LYS A 630 -1.57 -20.94 -8.01
C LYS A 630 -2.91 -21.31 -7.37
N ALA A 631 -3.66 -20.32 -6.92
CA ALA A 631 -4.99 -20.53 -6.35
C ALA A 631 -5.99 -19.54 -6.94
N ASN A 632 -7.19 -20.02 -7.21
CA ASN A 632 -8.29 -19.17 -7.65
C ASN A 632 -9.32 -19.04 -6.53
N ILE A 633 -9.86 -17.84 -6.38
CA ILE A 633 -10.88 -17.54 -5.40
C ILE A 633 -12.02 -16.82 -6.12
N ASN A 634 -13.25 -17.25 -5.89
CA ASN A 634 -14.43 -16.60 -6.46
C ASN A 634 -14.80 -15.31 -5.70
N GLU A 635 -15.86 -14.63 -6.14
CA GLU A 635 -16.33 -13.38 -5.54
C GLU A 635 -16.73 -13.53 -4.05
N ASP A 636 -17.09 -14.74 -3.61
CA ASP A 636 -17.48 -15.07 -2.23
C ASP A 636 -16.29 -15.44 -1.33
N GLY A 637 -15.06 -15.34 -1.84
CA GLY A 637 -13.86 -15.68 -1.07
C GLY A 637 -13.58 -17.18 -0.96
N VAL A 638 -14.30 -18.02 -1.72
CA VAL A 638 -14.12 -19.49 -1.73
C VAL A 638 -13.07 -19.90 -2.75
N MET A 639 -12.15 -20.78 -2.33
CA MET A 639 -11.11 -21.33 -3.20
C MET A 639 -11.73 -22.31 -4.22
N THR A 640 -11.51 -22.07 -5.51
CA THR A 640 -12.08 -22.85 -6.63
C THR A 640 -11.04 -23.70 -7.34
N SER A 641 -9.75 -23.40 -7.16
CA SER A 641 -8.65 -24.29 -7.52
C SER A 641 -7.44 -24.00 -6.65
N TRP A 642 -6.59 -25.00 -6.47
CA TRP A 642 -5.34 -24.91 -5.73
C TRP A 642 -4.31 -25.83 -6.37
N ASN A 643 -3.26 -25.26 -6.95
CA ASN A 643 -2.16 -25.99 -7.55
C ASN A 643 -0.87 -25.58 -6.85
N TRP A 644 -0.40 -26.44 -5.97
CA TRP A 644 0.87 -26.30 -5.27
C TRP A 644 1.95 -27.09 -5.99
N GLN A 645 3.04 -26.41 -6.32
CA GLN A 645 4.23 -26.99 -6.92
C GLN A 645 5.44 -26.58 -6.09
N GLY A 646 6.25 -27.54 -5.66
CA GLY A 646 7.43 -27.24 -4.87
C GLY A 646 8.57 -28.22 -5.02
N ASP A 647 9.77 -27.70 -4.84
CA ASP A 647 11.00 -28.45 -4.67
C ASP A 647 11.10 -28.85 -3.20
N VAL A 648 10.94 -30.13 -2.90
CA VAL A 648 10.93 -30.65 -1.51
C VAL A 648 12.19 -31.45 -1.26
N VAL A 649 12.85 -31.20 -0.13
CA VAL A 649 13.99 -31.98 0.33
C VAL A 649 13.79 -32.38 1.79
N THR A 650 13.76 -33.68 2.07
CA THR A 650 13.75 -34.25 3.41
C THR A 650 15.10 -34.91 3.69
N ASN A 651 15.83 -34.35 4.65
CA ASN A 651 17.06 -34.94 5.16
C ASN A 651 16.76 -35.68 6.47
N PHE A 652 17.36 -36.84 6.64
CA PHE A 652 17.25 -37.59 7.89
C PHE A 652 18.50 -38.40 8.21
N GLY A 653 18.71 -38.68 9.49
CA GLY A 653 19.90 -39.40 9.96
C GLY A 653 19.81 -39.84 11.41
N GLY A 654 20.73 -40.74 11.80
CA GLY A 654 20.94 -41.12 13.20
C GLY A 654 21.83 -40.11 13.91
N VAL A 655 21.52 -39.82 15.18
CA VAL A 655 22.28 -38.91 16.07
C VAL A 655 23.79 -39.25 16.16
N LEU A 656 24.18 -40.47 15.75
CA LEU A 656 25.54 -41.01 15.78
C LEU A 656 25.94 -41.78 14.49
N SER A 657 25.15 -41.71 13.40
CA SER A 657 25.48 -42.40 12.14
C SER A 657 26.24 -41.48 11.19
N GLY A 658 27.33 -41.95 10.58
CA GLY A 658 28.21 -41.15 9.71
C GLY A 658 27.64 -40.70 8.36
N ARG A 659 26.39 -41.03 8.01
CA ARG A 659 25.79 -40.70 6.70
C ARG A 659 24.38 -40.12 6.85
N VAL A 660 24.19 -38.91 6.35
CA VAL A 660 22.86 -38.30 6.18
C VAL A 660 22.20 -38.92 4.96
N GLN A 661 20.97 -39.41 5.11
CA GLN A 661 20.14 -39.90 4.01
C GLN A 661 19.20 -38.80 3.54
N ARG A 662 18.83 -38.84 2.27
CA ARG A 662 18.07 -37.77 1.63
C ARG A 662 17.00 -38.31 0.70
N LEU A 663 15.83 -37.68 0.78
CA LEU A 663 14.74 -37.81 -0.17
C LEU A 663 14.45 -36.43 -0.76
N SER A 664 14.22 -36.34 -2.07
CA SER A 664 13.84 -35.08 -2.69
C SER A 664 12.86 -35.27 -3.83
N ALA A 665 12.05 -34.25 -4.09
CA ALA A 665 11.15 -34.17 -5.24
C ALA A 665 11.30 -32.80 -5.92
N LYS A 666 11.45 -32.79 -7.25
CA LYS A 666 11.72 -31.61 -8.09
C LYS A 666 11.08 -31.75 -9.49
N PRO A 667 9.80 -31.41 -9.68
CA PRO A 667 8.87 -30.88 -8.68
C PRO A 667 8.04 -31.98 -7.98
N MET A 668 7.54 -31.66 -6.80
CA MET A 668 6.32 -32.25 -6.23
C MET A 668 5.14 -31.33 -6.55
N VAL A 669 4.09 -31.85 -7.17
CA VAL A 669 2.90 -31.10 -7.58
C VAL A 669 1.67 -31.73 -6.92
N ARG A 670 0.88 -30.92 -6.22
CA ARG A 670 -0.44 -31.24 -5.70
C ARG A 670 -1.43 -30.25 -6.33
N SER A 671 -2.31 -30.72 -7.20
CA SER A 671 -3.36 -29.89 -7.78
C SER A 671 -4.74 -30.38 -7.36
N ILE A 672 -5.60 -29.43 -7.03
CA ILE A 672 -6.97 -29.61 -6.61
C ILE A 672 -7.83 -28.68 -7.45
N ASP A 673 -8.75 -29.26 -8.20
CA ASP A 673 -9.86 -28.53 -8.83
C ASP A 673 -11.14 -28.85 -8.08
N PHE A 674 -11.86 -27.81 -7.66
CA PHE A 674 -13.08 -27.96 -6.87
C PHE A 674 -14.29 -28.01 -7.81
N GLU A 675 -15.07 -29.09 -7.73
CA GLU A 675 -16.20 -29.34 -8.62
C GLU A 675 -17.55 -29.25 -7.90
N GLY A 676 -18.43 -28.41 -8.47
CA GLY A 676 -19.75 -28.13 -7.91
C GLY A 676 -19.69 -27.41 -6.55
N ALA A 677 -20.84 -26.97 -6.06
CA ALA A 677 -20.96 -26.40 -4.73
C ALA A 677 -22.31 -26.77 -4.11
N ASP A 678 -22.34 -26.95 -2.79
CA ASP A 678 -23.58 -27.01 -2.03
C ASP A 678 -24.20 -25.62 -1.82
N ASP A 679 -25.32 -25.54 -1.09
CA ASP A 679 -26.03 -24.29 -0.84
C ASP A 679 -25.27 -23.30 0.06
N LYS A 680 -24.16 -23.73 0.66
CA LYS A 680 -23.24 -22.92 1.47
C LYS A 680 -21.93 -22.62 0.75
N GLY A 681 -21.79 -23.02 -0.51
CA GLY A 681 -20.63 -22.75 -1.34
C GLY A 681 -19.46 -23.72 -1.14
N ASN A 682 -19.62 -24.80 -0.37
CA ASN A 682 -18.56 -25.80 -0.19
C ASN A 682 -18.59 -26.82 -1.34
N PRO A 683 -17.42 -27.34 -1.76
CA PRO A 683 -17.32 -28.24 -2.91
C PRO A 683 -18.09 -29.54 -2.69
N THR A 684 -18.69 -30.08 -3.76
CA THR A 684 -19.32 -31.42 -3.70
C THR A 684 -18.36 -32.53 -4.12
N LYS A 685 -17.34 -32.18 -4.90
CA LYS A 685 -16.28 -33.05 -5.39
C LYS A 685 -14.97 -32.28 -5.52
N ILE A 686 -13.87 -32.99 -5.46
CA ILE A 686 -12.53 -32.48 -5.70
C ILE A 686 -11.81 -33.43 -6.65
N ASP A 687 -11.27 -32.91 -7.73
CA ASP A 687 -10.31 -33.63 -8.56
C ASP A 687 -8.90 -33.36 -8.03
N PHE A 688 -8.27 -34.41 -7.52
CA PHE A 688 -6.94 -34.39 -6.94
C PHE A 688 -5.94 -35.00 -7.92
N ASN A 689 -4.99 -34.18 -8.38
CA ASN A 689 -3.81 -34.61 -9.11
C ASN A 689 -2.59 -34.55 -8.17
N PHE A 690 -1.81 -35.63 -8.16
CA PHE A 690 -0.52 -35.67 -7.51
C PHE A 690 0.53 -36.18 -8.48
N LYS A 691 1.47 -35.29 -8.81
CA LYS A 691 2.63 -35.62 -9.64
C LYS A 691 3.92 -35.42 -8.85
N LEU A 692 4.86 -36.33 -9.05
CA LEU A 692 6.13 -36.31 -8.34
C LEU A 692 7.27 -36.80 -9.25
N ASP A 693 8.33 -35.99 -9.34
CA ASP A 693 9.64 -36.41 -9.87
C ASP A 693 10.65 -36.43 -8.72
N GLY A 694 11.09 -37.62 -8.32
CA GLY A 694 11.76 -37.88 -7.05
C GLY A 694 13.14 -38.49 -7.20
N THR A 695 14.01 -38.20 -6.23
CA THR A 695 15.35 -38.82 -6.09
C THR A 695 15.51 -39.42 -4.70
N MET A 696 16.19 -40.57 -4.62
CA MET A 696 16.49 -41.26 -3.35
C MET A 696 17.99 -41.50 -3.14
N GLU A 697 18.49 -40.95 -2.03
CA GLU A 697 19.82 -41.24 -1.49
C GLU A 697 19.67 -42.04 -0.19
N LEU A 698 19.20 -43.28 -0.34
CA LEU A 698 18.97 -44.23 0.75
C LEU A 698 19.94 -45.41 0.71
N GLU A 699 20.16 -46.06 1.84
CA GLU A 699 20.89 -47.33 1.90
C GLU A 699 20.08 -48.48 1.30
N GLU A 700 18.77 -48.55 1.57
CA GLU A 700 17.87 -49.62 1.08
C GLU A 700 16.93 -49.15 -0.05
N LYS A 701 17.49 -48.64 -1.16
CA LYS A 701 16.72 -48.06 -2.28
C LYS A 701 15.63 -48.99 -2.84
N ALA A 702 15.88 -50.30 -2.86
CA ALA A 702 14.95 -51.27 -3.43
C ALA A 702 13.59 -51.32 -2.70
N LYS A 703 13.58 -51.14 -1.37
CA LYS A 703 12.33 -51.10 -0.59
C LYS A 703 11.54 -49.83 -0.86
N GLY A 704 12.22 -48.69 -1.01
CA GLY A 704 11.58 -47.43 -1.42
C GLY A 704 10.90 -47.55 -2.79
N MET A 705 11.58 -48.19 -3.76
CA MET A 705 10.98 -48.43 -5.09
C MET A 705 9.79 -49.40 -5.05
N ALA A 706 9.81 -50.40 -4.17
CA ALA A 706 8.66 -51.30 -3.98
C ALA A 706 7.44 -50.55 -3.42
N PHE A 707 7.66 -49.59 -2.52
CA PHE A 707 6.60 -48.71 -2.04
C PHE A 707 6.00 -47.86 -3.15
N VAL A 708 6.82 -47.19 -3.97
CA VAL A 708 6.32 -46.33 -5.07
C VAL A 708 5.41 -47.13 -6.00
N ASN A 709 5.82 -48.35 -6.39
CA ASN A 709 5.00 -49.24 -7.20
C ASN A 709 3.66 -49.59 -6.52
N LYS A 710 3.68 -49.91 -5.22
CA LYS A 710 2.46 -50.23 -4.46
C LYS A 710 1.54 -49.02 -4.33
N TYR A 711 2.08 -47.88 -3.94
CA TYR A 711 1.34 -46.63 -3.72
C TYR A 711 0.53 -46.22 -4.95
N ILE A 712 1.13 -46.34 -6.14
CA ILE A 712 0.48 -46.03 -7.41
C ILE A 712 -0.61 -47.05 -7.76
N ALA A 713 -0.33 -48.34 -7.52
CA ALA A 713 -1.33 -49.39 -7.73
C ALA A 713 -2.56 -49.17 -6.84
N ASP A 714 -2.35 -48.81 -5.57
CA ASP A 714 -3.43 -48.53 -4.61
C ASP A 714 -4.27 -47.30 -5.03
N LEU A 715 -3.69 -46.36 -5.78
CA LEU A 715 -4.37 -45.17 -6.30
C LEU A 715 -4.92 -45.33 -7.73
N ASN A 716 -4.86 -46.53 -8.31
CA ASN A 716 -5.22 -46.80 -9.72
C ASN A 716 -4.47 -45.91 -10.74
N GLY A 717 -3.24 -45.49 -10.42
CA GLY A 717 -2.42 -44.65 -11.30
C GLY A 717 -1.67 -45.43 -12.40
N PRO A 718 -1.18 -44.74 -13.45
CA PRO A 718 -0.26 -45.31 -14.43
C PRO A 718 1.03 -45.77 -13.76
N LEU A 719 1.63 -46.87 -14.26
CA LEU A 719 2.88 -47.40 -13.72
C LEU A 719 3.98 -46.32 -13.68
N PRO A 720 4.75 -46.21 -12.59
CA PRO A 720 5.81 -45.21 -12.45
C PRO A 720 6.95 -45.46 -13.43
N THR A 721 7.64 -44.38 -13.83
CA THR A 721 8.96 -44.49 -14.45
C THR A 721 10.00 -44.57 -13.34
N ILE A 722 10.70 -45.70 -13.23
CA ILE A 722 11.67 -45.95 -12.16
C ILE A 722 13.07 -46.19 -12.75
N SER A 723 14.07 -45.48 -12.22
CA SER A 723 15.49 -45.75 -12.44
C SER A 723 16.15 -46.27 -11.17
N LYS A 724 17.49 -46.43 -11.15
CA LYS A 724 18.22 -46.87 -9.94
C LYS A 724 18.06 -45.88 -8.77
N ASP A 725 17.99 -44.58 -9.08
CA ASP A 725 18.07 -43.50 -8.08
C ASP A 725 16.89 -42.52 -8.16
N THR A 726 16.06 -42.61 -9.21
CA THR A 726 14.95 -41.69 -9.47
C THR A 726 13.64 -42.43 -9.71
N TYR A 727 12.53 -41.75 -9.45
CA TYR A 727 11.17 -42.25 -9.67
C TYR A 727 10.25 -41.11 -10.07
N GLU A 728 9.42 -41.33 -11.08
CA GLU A 728 8.43 -40.38 -11.56
C GLU A 728 7.05 -41.04 -11.62
N PHE A 729 6.02 -40.34 -11.14
CA PHE A 729 4.63 -40.75 -11.34
C PHE A 729 3.65 -39.58 -11.34
N ASP A 730 2.47 -39.85 -11.87
CA ASP A 730 1.34 -38.92 -11.98
C ASP A 730 0.05 -39.70 -11.66
N VAL A 731 -0.64 -39.30 -10.61
CA VAL A 731 -1.88 -39.93 -10.14
C VAL A 731 -3.00 -38.91 -10.18
N ASN A 732 -4.15 -39.34 -10.69
CA ASN A 732 -5.38 -38.55 -10.75
C ASN A 732 -6.51 -39.33 -10.09
N THR A 733 -7.21 -38.69 -9.15
CA THR A 733 -8.37 -39.28 -8.47
C THR A 733 -9.41 -38.22 -8.14
N THR A 734 -10.67 -38.63 -8.06
CA THR A 734 -11.77 -37.75 -7.69
C THR A 734 -12.26 -38.12 -6.29
N TRP A 735 -12.30 -37.14 -5.40
CA TRP A 735 -12.79 -37.30 -4.03
C TRP A 735 -14.20 -36.70 -3.89
N ALA A 736 -15.12 -37.49 -3.36
CA ALA A 736 -16.41 -36.97 -2.93
C ALA A 736 -16.24 -36.10 -1.67
N CYS A 737 -17.00 -35.01 -1.61
CA CYS A 737 -17.05 -34.10 -0.47
C CYS A 737 -18.45 -34.12 0.17
N ALA A 738 -18.51 -34.09 1.49
CA ALA A 738 -19.76 -33.99 2.24
C ALA A 738 -19.59 -33.10 3.47
N PHE A 739 -20.57 -32.23 3.71
CA PHE A 739 -20.58 -31.28 4.81
C PHE A 739 -21.91 -31.36 5.58
N GLU A 740 -21.82 -31.25 6.90
CA GLU A 740 -22.97 -31.03 7.79
C GLU A 740 -22.81 -29.68 8.47
N TYR A 741 -23.89 -28.93 8.66
CA TYR A 741 -23.88 -27.57 9.19
C TYR A 741 -24.70 -27.43 10.47
N ASP A 742 -24.33 -26.46 11.31
CA ASP A 742 -25.18 -26.02 12.42
C ASP A 742 -26.18 -24.93 12.01
N ASP A 743 -27.03 -24.51 12.97
CA ASP A 743 -28.06 -23.49 12.76
C ASP A 743 -27.50 -22.10 12.39
N GLN A 744 -26.22 -21.84 12.68
CA GLN A 744 -25.56 -20.58 12.31
C GLN A 744 -24.96 -20.64 10.90
N GLY A 745 -24.95 -21.82 10.27
CA GLY A 745 -24.37 -22.05 8.95
C GLY A 745 -22.88 -22.40 8.96
N ASN A 746 -22.28 -22.70 10.11
CA ASN A 746 -20.92 -23.22 10.17
C ASN A 746 -20.93 -24.73 9.96
N TRP A 747 -19.99 -25.26 9.17
CA TRP A 747 -19.87 -26.71 9.05
C TRP A 747 -19.36 -27.32 10.36
N VAL A 748 -20.02 -28.39 10.81
CA VAL A 748 -19.72 -29.15 12.02
C VAL A 748 -19.15 -30.53 11.72
N LYS A 749 -19.38 -31.06 10.51
CA LYS A 749 -18.68 -32.23 9.99
C LYS A 749 -18.30 -32.04 8.54
N MET A 750 -17.16 -32.57 8.18
CA MET A 750 -16.62 -32.55 6.83
C MET A 750 -16.02 -33.91 6.52
N LYS A 751 -16.30 -34.45 5.33
CA LYS A 751 -15.61 -35.59 4.74
C LYS A 751 -15.09 -35.20 3.37
N ILE A 752 -13.79 -35.26 3.16
CA ILE A 752 -13.12 -34.99 1.87
C ILE A 752 -12.12 -36.12 1.62
N GLY A 753 -12.40 -36.97 0.64
CA GLY A 753 -11.53 -38.11 0.32
C GLY A 753 -11.24 -38.97 1.56
N PRO A 754 -9.96 -39.19 1.93
CA PRO A 754 -9.59 -39.99 3.11
C PRO A 754 -9.69 -39.22 4.44
N TYR A 755 -10.06 -37.94 4.42
CA TYR A 755 -10.09 -37.05 5.59
C TYR A 755 -11.51 -36.88 6.11
N THR A 756 -11.66 -36.97 7.43
CA THR A 756 -12.88 -36.57 8.16
C THR A 756 -12.51 -35.54 9.22
N ALA A 757 -13.28 -34.46 9.32
CA ALA A 757 -13.13 -33.47 10.37
C ALA A 757 -14.47 -33.23 11.08
N GLU A 758 -14.43 -33.11 12.40
CA GLU A 758 -15.58 -32.72 13.22
C GLU A 758 -15.25 -31.46 14.01
N ARG A 759 -16.22 -30.53 14.11
CA ARG A 759 -16.12 -29.27 14.84
C ARG A 759 -17.27 -29.14 15.83
N THR A 760 -16.97 -28.62 17.01
CA THR A 760 -17.96 -28.24 18.04
C THR A 760 -17.80 -26.76 18.36
N PHE A 761 -18.83 -25.97 18.08
CA PHE A 761 -18.87 -24.53 18.37
C PHE A 761 -19.58 -24.24 19.69
N LYS A 762 -19.09 -23.22 20.40
CA LYS A 762 -19.76 -22.61 21.55
C LYS A 762 -19.94 -21.13 21.27
N TYR A 763 -21.18 -20.63 21.30
CA TYR A 763 -21.55 -19.23 20.97
C TYR A 763 -21.63 -18.27 22.19
#